data_AF-W9YA78-F1
#
_entry.id   AF-W9YA78-F1
#
_cell.length_a   1.000
_cell.length_b   1.000
_cell.length_c   1.000
_cell.angle_alpha   90.00
_cell.angle_beta   90.00
_cell.angle_gamma   90.00
#
_symmetry.space_group_name_H-M   'P 1'
#
loop_
_entity.id
_entity.type
_entity.pdbx_description
1 polymer ?
#
loop_
_entity_poly.entity_id
_entity_poly.type
_entity_poly.pdbx_seq_one_letter_code
_entity_poly.pdbx_strand_id
1 'polypeptide(L)'
;MKMEKEMEMRTEMGSKTEMKTSMSMSKSEFKPESDPLNVIALISGGKDSLYSLLHCLENGHKIVALANLYPRARARSASASASHSHSHSPAHSQAKKEEKQEKENEQKEKKDVLLHEGLDGITKDEDQDHGEDEDLNSFMYQTVGYSMIPLYAECLGLPLYRRQITGSAVQTGRYYDTSSLSTATGIETNTETESESKTETETETEKSLDETEDLLPLLQEILHKHPAANALCSGAILSTYQRTRVESVAVRLGLTPLAYLWQYPALPPPVGRDDSLTGLLDDMAAAGCDARIIKIASGGIKESLLWSNVADADSRTRSRLVTGFRPFFPDREFWLRGAVLGEGGEYETLAINGPRRLWKKRIAMSEETSSSSSSTIVGDGGVSYVRLGRAMTVQNQPESTEQDEGSIRVPRAWDPQFEGVATKVQSMLSVSGPSASDRGDGLEHGSKPFPPAAMQLSQNLTSTCLTISNITAQPSTVVGVSVTDVSSTPTVQMQQICAKLNSLIDAIPAPSHGLGLPWKPTSSDIVFAALLLKDISHFGAINAVYSTLFRSGEPNPPARVTLACDLPAGIEVSLSVILDLRPRGSRRGLHVQSRSYWAPANIGPYSQAICVPLKAPQDSPVNVNVHDAELVEVVHVAGQIPLIPQSMQVLSGSFLEQAVLSLQHLWRVGQERGVDLWPWGVAFLQHDEDIPTRADQASKVWQQVNQIGTRPAKDTSTTDSSEDEDGLDAWDRAYNRGSTYEATVGEHLHVLPKPSAFKETSSGSRFVPPFIAAEVVSLPRAATVEWWSLGLANLLQLPGSVPRAYTSRRRYTWGSIGTISFQLRQQEQEQEQSLSRMTDTTIHLVTVLIHLPASLATSDAVDAETVERDVIDMFSSGPDQPALPPVEVAHGTAFISAADQDQTQWCKQALFANLTVVPCKSVYGSAGLTTSDLAWEGEGEGEEEKDEYQSGEDLQSTLKAKRASKKLKAEETWCTGMQNDAAPSCQPLAAALTLSLRVEHGSQSSRFGSG
;
A
#
# COMPACT_ATOMS: atom_id res chain seq x y z
N MET A 1 -10.56 64.36 -22.20
CA MET A 1 -10.44 64.05 -20.77
C MET A 1 -11.60 63.22 -20.21
N LYS A 2 -12.86 63.70 -20.18
CA LYS A 2 -13.94 62.93 -19.52
C LYS A 2 -14.32 61.63 -20.27
N MET A 3 -14.37 61.67 -21.60
CA MET A 3 -14.56 60.47 -22.44
C MET A 3 -13.34 59.53 -22.45
N GLU A 4 -12.11 60.06 -22.38
CA GLU A 4 -10.90 59.21 -22.29
C GLU A 4 -10.89 58.40 -21.00
N LYS A 5 -11.24 59.00 -19.86
CA LYS A 5 -11.39 58.27 -18.59
C LYS A 5 -12.51 57.23 -18.61
N GLU A 6 -13.61 57.46 -19.33
CA GLU A 6 -14.65 56.44 -19.52
C GLU A 6 -14.21 55.32 -20.48
N MET A 7 -13.29 55.59 -21.40
CA MET A 7 -12.73 54.60 -22.31
C MET A 7 -11.68 53.73 -21.60
N GLU A 8 -10.73 54.32 -20.87
CA GLU A 8 -9.75 53.60 -20.04
C GLU A 8 -10.45 52.70 -19.00
N MET A 9 -11.45 53.22 -18.30
CA MET A 9 -12.19 52.46 -17.27
C MET A 9 -13.03 51.31 -17.86
N ARG A 10 -13.44 51.40 -19.13
CA ARG A 10 -14.08 50.28 -19.85
C ARG A 10 -13.06 49.24 -20.31
N THR A 11 -11.87 49.64 -20.75
CA THR A 11 -10.79 48.71 -21.11
C THR A 11 -10.27 47.95 -19.89
N GLU A 12 -10.13 48.62 -18.73
CA GLU A 12 -9.78 47.95 -17.47
C GLU A 12 -10.85 46.97 -16.97
N MET A 13 -12.15 47.29 -17.10
CA MET A 13 -13.21 46.34 -16.74
C MET A 13 -13.34 45.17 -17.73
N GLY A 14 -13.05 45.37 -19.02
CA GLY A 14 -12.92 44.27 -19.99
C GLY A 14 -11.79 43.32 -19.60
N SER A 15 -10.58 43.86 -19.41
CA SER A 15 -9.39 43.07 -19.03
C SER A 15 -9.56 42.36 -17.68
N LYS A 16 -10.14 43.00 -16.65
CA LYS A 16 -10.43 42.35 -15.36
C LYS A 16 -11.54 41.30 -15.42
N THR A 17 -12.34 41.27 -16.50
CA THR A 17 -13.33 40.21 -16.72
C THR A 17 -12.69 39.02 -17.44
N GLU A 18 -11.92 39.24 -18.50
CA GLU A 18 -11.19 38.16 -19.20
C GLU A 18 -10.15 37.48 -18.29
N MET A 19 -9.41 38.24 -17.48
CA MET A 19 -8.42 37.67 -16.54
C MET A 19 -9.05 36.96 -15.33
N LYS A 20 -10.36 37.19 -15.06
CA LYS A 20 -11.14 36.39 -14.09
C LYS A 20 -11.75 35.14 -14.71
N THR A 21 -11.97 35.11 -16.03
CA THR A 21 -12.48 33.93 -16.74
C THR A 21 -11.37 32.89 -17.01
N SER A 22 -10.10 33.30 -17.03
CA SER A 22 -8.94 32.39 -17.17
C SER A 22 -8.41 31.81 -15.85
N MET A 23 -9.02 32.12 -14.69
CA MET A 23 -8.65 31.57 -13.37
C MET A 23 -9.86 30.98 -12.61
N SER A 24 -10.95 30.63 -13.30
CA SER A 24 -12.17 30.08 -12.69
C SER A 24 -12.48 28.62 -13.04
N MET A 25 -11.58 27.91 -13.72
CA MET A 25 -11.49 26.45 -13.67
C MET A 25 -10.57 26.11 -12.47
N SER A 26 -10.97 25.41 -11.42
CA SER A 26 -12.11 24.50 -11.24
C SER A 26 -12.89 24.75 -9.92
N LYS A 27 -13.99 25.50 -10.00
CA LYS A 27 -15.18 25.25 -9.15
C LYS A 27 -16.21 24.42 -9.93
N SER A 28 -15.78 23.26 -10.41
CA SER A 28 -16.72 22.17 -10.68
C SER A 28 -17.18 21.65 -9.33
N GLU A 29 -18.46 21.87 -8.98
CA GLU A 29 -19.11 21.00 -8.00
C GLU A 29 -18.99 19.57 -8.55
N PHE A 30 -18.09 18.77 -7.96
CA PHE A 30 -17.98 17.34 -8.24
C PHE A 30 -19.23 16.66 -7.67
N LYS A 31 -20.35 16.76 -8.37
CA LYS A 31 -21.46 15.85 -8.19
C LYS A 31 -20.93 14.46 -8.53
N PRO A 32 -20.91 13.50 -7.60
CA PRO A 32 -20.46 12.16 -7.92
C PRO A 32 -21.44 11.56 -8.94
N GLU A 33 -20.95 11.26 -10.15
CA GLU A 33 -21.71 10.53 -11.17
C GLU A 33 -21.88 9.05 -10.83
N SER A 34 -21.39 8.59 -9.66
CA SER A 34 -21.65 7.24 -9.16
C SER A 34 -23.05 7.14 -8.58
N ASP A 35 -23.80 6.10 -8.96
CA ASP A 35 -25.14 5.84 -8.41
C ASP A 35 -25.16 5.89 -6.86
N PRO A 36 -26.16 6.54 -6.25
CA PRO A 36 -26.23 6.70 -4.81
C PRO A 36 -26.44 5.35 -4.12
N LEU A 37 -25.51 4.98 -3.23
CA LEU A 37 -25.58 3.73 -2.47
C LEU A 37 -26.57 3.85 -1.30
N ASN A 38 -27.19 2.74 -0.94
CA ASN A 38 -27.99 2.58 0.28
C ASN A 38 -27.12 1.90 1.34
N VAL A 39 -26.72 2.67 2.35
CA VAL A 39 -25.63 2.35 3.27
C VAL A 39 -26.18 1.86 4.61
N ILE A 40 -25.71 0.68 5.03
CA ILE A 40 -25.75 0.25 6.44
C ILE A 40 -24.51 0.82 7.11
N ALA A 41 -24.65 1.51 8.24
CA ALA A 41 -23.53 2.09 8.97
C ALA A 41 -23.20 1.29 10.24
N LEU A 42 -21.96 0.81 10.34
CA LEU A 42 -21.42 0.25 11.58
C LEU A 42 -21.14 1.41 12.54
N ILE A 43 -21.80 1.44 13.69
CA ILE A 43 -21.60 2.45 14.72
C ILE A 43 -21.02 1.87 16.02
N SER A 44 -20.02 2.55 16.54
CA SER A 44 -19.45 2.31 17.87
C SER A 44 -19.86 3.38 18.90
N GLY A 45 -20.41 4.51 18.42
CA GLY A 45 -20.61 5.73 19.19
C GLY A 45 -19.40 6.66 19.20
N GLY A 46 -18.21 6.17 18.80
CA GLY A 46 -17.00 6.96 18.68
C GLY A 46 -17.01 7.91 17.48
N LYS A 47 -16.17 8.95 17.57
CA LYS A 47 -16.00 10.05 16.59
C LYS A 47 -15.93 9.56 15.14
N ASP A 48 -15.24 8.45 14.89
CA ASP A 48 -14.86 8.02 13.54
C ASP A 48 -16.04 7.40 12.78
N SER A 49 -16.84 6.59 13.47
CA SER A 49 -18.05 6.01 12.88
C SER A 49 -19.05 7.08 12.47
N LEU A 50 -19.20 8.13 13.29
CA LEU A 50 -20.11 9.25 13.04
C LEU A 50 -19.58 10.24 11.99
N TYR A 51 -18.27 10.42 11.88
CA TYR A 51 -17.66 11.25 10.84
C TYR A 51 -17.63 10.55 9.48
N SER A 52 -17.42 9.22 9.43
CA SER A 52 -17.51 8.43 8.20
C SER A 52 -18.94 8.41 7.61
N LEU A 53 -19.96 8.38 8.47
CA LEU A 53 -21.37 8.58 8.13
C LEU A 53 -21.61 9.91 7.39
N LEU A 54 -20.94 11.00 7.81
CA LEU A 54 -21.06 12.29 7.15
C LEU A 54 -20.42 12.30 5.74
N HIS A 55 -19.29 11.63 5.54
CA HIS A 55 -18.71 11.46 4.20
C HIS A 55 -19.60 10.61 3.28
N CYS A 56 -20.37 9.65 3.79
CA CYS A 56 -21.37 8.95 2.98
C CYS A 56 -22.40 9.93 2.41
N LEU A 57 -22.91 10.85 3.24
CA LEU A 57 -23.85 11.89 2.80
C LEU A 57 -23.23 12.84 1.77
N GLU A 58 -21.97 13.24 1.96
CA GLU A 58 -21.26 14.14 1.04
C GLU A 58 -20.98 13.47 -0.33
N ASN A 59 -20.76 12.14 -0.35
CA ASN A 59 -20.70 11.35 -1.59
C ASN A 59 -22.10 11.02 -2.17
N GLY A 60 -23.16 11.67 -1.69
CA GLY A 60 -24.53 11.52 -2.17
C GLY A 60 -25.20 10.18 -1.80
N HIS A 61 -24.63 9.41 -0.89
CA HIS A 61 -25.17 8.11 -0.47
C HIS A 61 -26.24 8.27 0.62
N LYS A 62 -27.20 7.36 0.66
CA LYS A 62 -28.31 7.36 1.61
C LYS A 62 -28.05 6.35 2.72
N ILE A 63 -27.99 6.81 3.96
CA ILE A 63 -27.92 5.93 5.13
C ILE A 63 -29.33 5.36 5.37
N VAL A 64 -29.45 4.03 5.48
CA VAL A 64 -30.75 3.35 5.66
C VAL A 64 -30.90 2.66 7.01
N ALA A 65 -29.81 2.24 7.64
CA ALA A 65 -29.81 1.56 8.94
C ALA A 65 -28.49 1.77 9.70
N LEU A 66 -28.60 1.74 11.02
CA LEU A 66 -27.47 1.69 11.96
C LEU A 66 -27.31 0.26 12.47
N ALA A 67 -26.07 -0.22 12.53
CA ALA A 67 -25.73 -1.56 13.00
C ALA A 67 -24.69 -1.46 14.13
N ASN A 68 -24.91 -2.17 15.23
CA ASN A 68 -24.01 -2.18 16.38
C ASN A 68 -23.88 -3.58 16.98
N LEU A 69 -22.64 -4.02 17.21
CA LEU A 69 -22.34 -5.17 18.06
C LEU A 69 -22.00 -4.67 19.47
N TYR A 70 -22.40 -5.42 20.51
CA TYR A 70 -22.22 -5.00 21.90
C TYR A 70 -21.78 -6.14 22.84
N PRO A 71 -21.04 -5.83 23.93
CA PRO A 71 -20.59 -6.80 24.93
C PRO A 71 -21.69 -7.67 25.55
N ARG A 72 -21.32 -8.89 25.97
CA ARG A 72 -22.15 -9.73 26.84
C ARG A 72 -22.11 -9.21 28.27
N ALA A 73 -23.25 -8.79 28.81
CA ALA A 73 -23.36 -8.54 30.25
C ALA A 73 -23.11 -9.84 31.04
N ARG A 74 -22.12 -9.83 31.94
CA ARG A 74 -21.89 -10.92 32.88
C ARG A 74 -23.00 -10.90 33.94
N ALA A 75 -23.80 -11.97 34.00
CA ALA A 75 -24.72 -12.15 35.11
C ALA A 75 -23.93 -12.25 36.42
N ARG A 76 -24.21 -11.37 37.40
CA ARG A 76 -23.59 -11.44 38.73
C ARG A 76 -23.89 -12.81 39.35
N SER A 77 -22.88 -13.66 39.44
CA SER A 77 -23.01 -14.97 40.06
C SER A 77 -23.27 -14.80 41.56
N ALA A 78 -24.49 -15.14 41.99
CA ALA A 78 -24.86 -15.18 43.39
C ALA A 78 -24.18 -16.37 44.10
N SER A 79 -22.90 -16.21 44.43
CA SER A 79 -22.14 -17.10 45.32
C SER A 79 -21.36 -16.22 46.29
N ALA A 80 -21.87 -16.04 47.51
CA ALA A 80 -21.57 -16.92 48.65
C ALA A 80 -20.11 -16.73 49.13
N SER A 81 -19.99 -16.16 50.33
CA SER A 81 -18.72 -15.88 51.00
C SER A 81 -17.89 -17.15 51.20
N ALA A 82 -16.77 -17.26 50.51
CA ALA A 82 -15.75 -18.30 50.71
C ALA A 82 -14.37 -17.66 50.92
N SER A 83 -14.07 -17.26 52.16
CA SER A 83 -12.75 -16.78 52.55
C SER A 83 -11.70 -17.87 52.37
N HIS A 84 -10.79 -17.72 51.40
CA HIS A 84 -9.63 -18.59 51.26
C HIS A 84 -8.50 -18.16 52.20
N SER A 85 -8.36 -18.88 53.31
CA SER A 85 -7.22 -18.78 54.22
C SER A 85 -6.01 -19.55 53.68
N HIS A 86 -4.82 -18.97 53.81
CA HIS A 86 -3.55 -19.61 53.44
C HIS A 86 -3.33 -20.98 54.09
N SER A 87 -2.67 -21.88 53.35
CA SER A 87 -2.10 -23.12 53.89
C SER A 87 -0.58 -23.20 53.65
N HIS A 88 0.20 -22.74 54.63
CA HIS A 88 1.57 -23.22 54.84
C HIS A 88 1.56 -24.31 55.92
N SER A 89 2.39 -25.33 55.73
CA SER A 89 2.71 -26.37 56.71
C SER A 89 4.21 -26.31 57.06
N PRO A 90 4.68 -26.94 58.15
CA PRO A 90 4.04 -27.08 59.48
C PRO A 90 5.03 -26.88 60.64
N ALA A 91 4.55 -26.70 61.90
CA ALA A 91 5.12 -27.36 63.09
C ALA A 91 4.46 -26.99 64.45
N HIS A 92 4.20 -28.03 65.23
CA HIS A 92 4.17 -28.12 66.70
C HIS A 92 3.11 -27.43 67.60
N SER A 93 2.42 -28.33 68.33
CA SER A 93 2.17 -28.34 69.79
C SER A 93 0.78 -27.96 70.36
N GLN A 94 0.08 -29.04 70.75
CA GLN A 94 -0.58 -29.26 72.05
C GLN A 94 -1.80 -28.42 72.50
N ALA A 95 -2.96 -29.08 72.38
CA ALA A 95 -3.82 -29.54 73.51
C ALA A 95 -5.00 -28.68 74.05
N LYS A 96 -6.18 -29.32 73.95
CA LYS A 96 -7.26 -29.50 74.96
C LYS A 96 -8.40 -28.46 75.11
N LYS A 97 -9.62 -29.04 75.15
CA LYS A 97 -10.87 -28.63 75.87
C LYS A 97 -11.57 -27.36 75.33
N GLU A 98 -12.86 -27.05 75.52
CA GLU A 98 -14.15 -27.70 75.94
C GLU A 98 -15.25 -26.62 75.71
N GLU A 99 -16.57 -26.84 75.52
CA GLU A 99 -17.49 -28.00 75.43
C GLU A 99 -18.80 -27.49 74.74
N LYS A 100 -19.70 -28.39 74.26
CA LYS A 100 -21.15 -28.16 73.99
C LYS A 100 -21.60 -27.24 72.84
N GLN A 101 -22.80 -27.38 72.27
CA GLN A 101 -23.76 -28.47 72.01
C GLN A 101 -25.01 -27.78 71.40
N GLU A 102 -25.47 -28.31 70.27
CA GLU A 102 -26.88 -28.62 69.96
C GLU A 102 -28.02 -27.70 70.42
N LYS A 103 -28.80 -27.25 69.43
CA LYS A 103 -30.26 -27.52 69.37
C LYS A 103 -30.83 -27.23 67.98
N GLU A 104 -31.13 -28.31 67.24
CA GLU A 104 -32.03 -28.28 66.08
C GLU A 104 -33.47 -28.63 66.48
N ASN A 105 -34.39 -28.47 65.52
CA ASN A 105 -35.83 -28.80 65.53
C ASN A 105 -36.69 -27.88 66.43
N GLU A 106 -37.73 -27.24 65.89
CA GLU A 106 -38.87 -27.94 65.27
C GLU A 106 -39.70 -27.07 64.29
N GLN A 107 -40.47 -27.76 63.41
CA GLN A 107 -41.60 -27.26 62.59
C GLN A 107 -41.24 -26.32 61.40
N LYS A 108 -41.81 -26.47 60.20
CA LYS A 108 -43.18 -26.92 59.86
C LYS A 108 -43.31 -27.43 58.41
N GLU A 109 -43.99 -28.57 58.22
CA GLU A 109 -44.45 -29.03 56.89
C GLU A 109 -45.81 -28.42 56.47
N LYS A 110 -46.15 -28.64 55.18
CA LYS A 110 -47.44 -28.45 54.45
C LYS A 110 -47.53 -27.10 53.71
N LYS A 111 -48.01 -27.03 52.44
CA LYS A 111 -48.84 -28.00 51.69
C LYS A 111 -48.79 -27.72 50.16
N ASP A 112 -48.93 -28.76 49.33
CA ASP A 112 -49.03 -28.65 47.86
C ASP A 112 -50.47 -28.47 47.31
N VAL A 113 -50.52 -28.25 45.98
CA VAL A 113 -51.61 -28.55 44.98
C VAL A 113 -52.73 -27.50 44.77
N LEU A 114 -52.75 -26.79 43.63
CA LEU A 114 -53.58 -27.07 42.43
C LEU A 114 -53.39 -26.06 41.26
N LEU A 115 -53.79 -26.46 40.04
CA LEU A 115 -53.69 -25.73 38.75
C LEU A 115 -54.99 -24.97 38.40
N HIS A 116 -54.92 -23.77 37.79
CA HIS A 116 -55.44 -23.49 36.42
C HIS A 116 -55.17 -22.04 35.93
N GLU A 117 -55.32 -21.87 34.62
CA GLU A 117 -55.00 -20.74 33.73
C GLU A 117 -55.66 -19.38 34.01
N GLY A 118 -55.07 -18.31 33.45
CA GLY A 118 -55.70 -16.98 33.34
C GLY A 118 -54.70 -15.85 33.04
N LEU A 119 -54.20 -15.75 31.81
CA LEU A 119 -53.30 -14.66 31.37
C LEU A 119 -54.09 -13.48 30.80
N ASP A 120 -54.01 -12.33 31.48
CA ASP A 120 -54.13 -10.97 30.91
C ASP A 120 -53.55 -9.99 31.93
N GLY A 121 -52.40 -9.37 31.63
CA GLY A 121 -51.68 -8.58 32.64
C GLY A 121 -50.48 -7.80 32.10
N ILE A 122 -50.67 -6.48 31.94
CA ILE A 122 -49.62 -5.51 31.62
C ILE A 122 -48.65 -5.38 32.81
N THR A 123 -47.36 -5.64 32.58
CA THR A 123 -46.24 -5.27 33.46
C THR A 123 -45.17 -4.65 32.57
N LYS A 124 -44.97 -3.33 32.58
CA LYS A 124 -44.00 -2.66 33.47
C LYS A 124 -42.66 -3.39 33.50
N ASP A 125 -41.79 -3.03 32.57
CA ASP A 125 -40.36 -3.31 32.69
C ASP A 125 -39.81 -2.58 33.91
N GLU A 126 -39.16 -3.32 34.80
CA GLU A 126 -38.42 -2.76 35.93
C GLU A 126 -36.99 -2.44 35.47
N ASP A 127 -36.52 -1.22 35.75
CA ASP A 127 -35.18 -0.74 35.39
C ASP A 127 -34.09 -1.67 35.97
N GLN A 128 -33.52 -2.56 35.16
CA GLN A 128 -32.32 -3.31 35.52
C GLN A 128 -31.07 -2.47 35.21
N ASP A 129 -30.40 -2.04 36.27
CA ASP A 129 -29.12 -1.32 36.22
C ASP A 129 -28.01 -2.24 35.66
N HIS A 130 -27.75 -2.13 34.36
CA HIS A 130 -26.73 -2.91 33.66
C HIS A 130 -25.33 -2.34 33.94
N GLY A 131 -24.68 -2.83 35.00
CA GLY A 131 -23.31 -2.43 35.36
C GLY A 131 -22.30 -2.70 34.24
N GLU A 132 -21.58 -1.65 33.82
CA GLU A 132 -20.48 -1.68 32.83
C GLU A 132 -19.15 -2.18 33.46
N ASP A 133 -19.22 -3.09 34.43
CA ASP A 133 -18.15 -3.30 35.44
C ASP A 133 -16.92 -4.11 34.96
N GLU A 134 -16.94 -4.74 33.77
CA GLU A 134 -15.79 -5.46 33.21
C GLU A 134 -15.65 -5.24 31.69
N ASP A 135 -14.49 -4.73 31.27
CA ASP A 135 -14.13 -4.53 29.86
C ASP A 135 -13.87 -5.88 29.17
N LEU A 136 -14.47 -6.09 27.99
CA LEU A 136 -14.10 -7.23 27.14
C LEU A 136 -12.88 -6.85 26.32
N ASN A 137 -11.83 -7.68 26.33
CA ASN A 137 -10.65 -7.47 25.48
C ASN A 137 -10.94 -7.79 23.99
N SER A 138 -11.84 -7.03 23.36
CA SER A 138 -12.09 -7.07 21.91
C SER A 138 -11.09 -6.16 21.20
N PHE A 139 -10.48 -6.65 20.12
CA PHE A 139 -9.63 -5.83 19.24
C PHE A 139 -10.44 -5.18 18.12
N MET A 140 -11.69 -5.62 17.94
CA MET A 140 -12.56 -5.24 16.83
C MET A 140 -13.59 -4.16 17.19
N TYR A 141 -14.12 -4.17 18.42
CA TYR A 141 -15.28 -3.37 18.80
C TYR A 141 -15.03 -2.50 20.04
N GLN A 142 -15.58 -1.29 20.03
CA GLN A 142 -15.62 -0.41 21.19
C GLN A 142 -16.54 -1.00 22.26
N THR A 143 -16.03 -1.16 23.47
CA THR A 143 -16.70 -1.83 24.58
C THR A 143 -17.24 -0.87 25.63
N VAL A 144 -16.64 0.32 25.77
CA VAL A 144 -17.06 1.35 26.73
C VAL A 144 -18.08 2.30 26.07
N GLY A 145 -19.14 2.64 26.81
CA GLY A 145 -20.21 3.53 26.34
C GLY A 145 -21.25 2.89 25.42
N TYR A 146 -21.20 1.57 25.24
CA TYR A 146 -22.18 0.82 24.42
C TYR A 146 -23.63 0.97 24.93
N SER A 147 -23.82 1.30 26.21
CA SER A 147 -25.11 1.60 26.84
C SER A 147 -25.82 2.82 26.24
N MET A 148 -25.09 3.77 25.67
CA MET A 148 -25.62 5.02 25.09
C MET A 148 -26.08 4.87 23.64
N ILE A 149 -25.64 3.82 22.94
CA ILE A 149 -25.93 3.59 21.51
C ILE A 149 -27.42 3.53 21.16
N PRO A 150 -28.35 2.99 21.99
CA PRO A 150 -29.79 3.06 21.72
C PRO A 150 -30.33 4.47 21.44
N LEU A 151 -29.76 5.50 22.06
CA LEU A 151 -30.18 6.90 21.87
C LEU A 151 -29.90 7.41 20.44
N TYR A 152 -28.95 6.81 19.72
CA TYR A 152 -28.58 7.21 18.36
C TYR A 152 -29.71 7.01 17.35
N ALA A 153 -30.62 6.04 17.58
CA ALA A 153 -31.76 5.82 16.72
C ALA A 153 -32.65 7.08 16.63
N GLU A 154 -32.87 7.73 17.77
CA GLU A 154 -33.67 8.95 17.88
C GLU A 154 -32.84 10.21 17.59
N CYS A 155 -31.57 10.25 17.98
CA CYS A 155 -30.67 11.37 17.67
C CYS A 155 -30.41 11.54 16.16
N LEU A 156 -30.30 10.44 15.41
CA LEU A 156 -30.05 10.47 13.96
C LEU A 156 -31.32 10.31 13.11
N GLY A 157 -32.42 9.82 13.70
CA GLY A 157 -33.66 9.52 12.97
C GLY A 157 -33.54 8.30 12.06
N LEU A 158 -32.74 7.31 12.46
CA LEU A 158 -32.41 6.11 11.67
C LEU A 158 -32.70 4.84 12.48
N PRO A 159 -33.17 3.74 11.85
CA PRO A 159 -33.44 2.49 12.55
C PRO A 159 -32.12 1.84 13.01
N LEU A 160 -32.08 1.43 14.27
CA LEU A 160 -30.91 0.78 14.89
C LEU A 160 -31.17 -0.71 15.09
N TYR A 161 -30.20 -1.51 14.67
CA TYR A 161 -30.16 -2.95 14.88
C TYR A 161 -28.94 -3.30 15.72
N ARG A 162 -29.16 -4.09 16.76
CA ARG A 162 -28.11 -4.49 17.71
C ARG A 162 -28.05 -6.00 17.84
N ARG A 163 -26.85 -6.55 17.92
CA ARG A 163 -26.64 -7.96 18.29
C ARG A 163 -25.52 -8.05 19.33
N GLN A 164 -25.69 -8.96 20.28
CA GLN A 164 -24.67 -9.22 21.28
C GLN A 164 -23.49 -9.97 20.64
N ILE A 165 -22.27 -9.66 21.05
CA ILE A 165 -21.08 -10.45 20.72
C ILE A 165 -21.19 -11.78 21.47
N THR A 166 -21.02 -12.88 20.74
CA THR A 166 -21.03 -14.26 21.24
C THR A 166 -19.71 -14.99 20.99
N GLY A 167 -18.97 -14.58 19.96
CA GLY A 167 -17.62 -15.06 19.67
C GLY A 167 -16.53 -14.46 20.56
N SER A 168 -15.30 -14.89 20.30
CA SER A 168 -14.07 -14.38 20.90
C SER A 168 -13.09 -13.95 19.79
N ALA A 169 -12.02 -13.21 20.14
CA ALA A 169 -10.97 -12.87 19.17
C ALA A 169 -10.10 -14.10 18.84
N VAL A 170 -10.60 -15.00 17.98
CA VAL A 170 -9.94 -16.25 17.59
C VAL A 170 -8.88 -15.97 16.54
N GLN A 171 -9.24 -15.22 15.49
CA GLN A 171 -8.28 -14.74 14.51
C GLN A 171 -7.71 -13.40 14.95
N THR A 172 -6.49 -13.42 15.50
CA THR A 172 -5.77 -12.21 15.93
C THR A 172 -4.83 -11.62 14.85
N GLY A 173 -4.70 -12.27 13.69
CA GLY A 173 -3.84 -11.82 12.60
C GLY A 173 -4.27 -10.48 11.96
N ARG A 174 -3.28 -9.74 11.42
CA ARG A 174 -3.46 -8.44 10.73
C ARG A 174 -4.46 -8.51 9.56
N TYR A 175 -4.48 -9.64 8.85
CA TYR A 175 -5.42 -9.92 7.76
C TYR A 175 -6.43 -10.98 8.22
N TYR A 176 -7.67 -10.87 7.76
CA TYR A 176 -8.73 -11.83 8.04
C TYR A 176 -8.74 -12.99 7.02
N ASP A 177 -8.86 -14.23 7.48
CA ASP A 177 -8.70 -15.46 6.70
C ASP A 177 -9.76 -16.49 7.08
N THR A 178 -10.83 -16.46 6.31
CA THR A 178 -12.00 -17.30 6.52
C THR A 178 -11.84 -18.72 5.94
N SER A 179 -10.73 -19.01 5.23
CA SER A 179 -10.43 -20.36 4.76
C SER A 179 -10.16 -21.33 5.92
N SER A 180 -9.64 -20.80 7.04
CA SER A 180 -9.42 -21.55 8.28
C SER A 180 -10.72 -21.93 9.00
N LEU A 181 -11.77 -21.09 8.88
CA LEU A 181 -13.08 -21.30 9.50
C LEU A 181 -13.88 -22.39 8.76
N SER A 182 -13.78 -22.49 7.42
CA SER A 182 -14.45 -23.55 6.65
C SER A 182 -14.00 -24.96 7.04
N THR A 183 -12.72 -25.15 7.41
CA THR A 183 -12.20 -26.46 7.85
C THR A 183 -12.69 -26.85 9.25
N ALA A 184 -13.26 -25.91 10.01
CA ALA A 184 -13.86 -26.17 11.32
C ALA A 184 -15.36 -26.52 11.25
N THR A 185 -16.04 -26.17 10.15
CA THR A 185 -17.45 -26.52 9.88
C THR A 185 -17.52 -27.64 8.86
N GLY A 186 -17.58 -28.88 9.33
CA GLY A 186 -17.62 -30.10 8.51
C GLY A 186 -18.90 -30.27 7.69
N ILE A 187 -19.07 -29.43 6.66
CA ILE A 187 -20.06 -29.61 5.60
C ILE A 187 -19.38 -30.35 4.46
N GLU A 188 -19.18 -31.66 4.64
CA GLU A 188 -18.81 -32.54 3.54
C GLU A 188 -20.01 -32.66 2.58
N THR A 189 -19.77 -32.37 1.31
CA THR A 189 -20.75 -32.70 0.26
C THR A 189 -20.74 -34.21 0.07
N ASN A 190 -21.77 -34.89 0.58
CA ASN A 190 -21.93 -36.35 0.50
C ASN A 190 -21.60 -36.92 -0.89
N THR A 191 -20.47 -37.63 -0.98
CA THR A 191 -20.28 -38.72 -1.95
C THR A 191 -19.99 -39.99 -1.17
N GLU A 192 -20.98 -40.86 -1.11
CA GLU A 192 -21.00 -42.09 -0.32
C GLU A 192 -19.84 -43.02 -0.69
N THR A 193 -19.00 -43.39 0.27
CA THR A 193 -18.33 -44.70 0.30
C THR A 193 -18.04 -45.08 1.75
N GLU A 194 -18.69 -46.14 2.22
CA GLU A 194 -18.58 -46.62 3.60
C GLU A 194 -17.20 -47.25 3.86
N SER A 195 -16.59 -46.94 5.01
CA SER A 195 -15.76 -47.92 5.74
C SER A 195 -15.58 -47.49 7.20
N GLU A 196 -15.95 -48.40 8.12
CA GLU A 196 -15.99 -48.14 9.55
C GLU A 196 -14.62 -48.32 10.21
N SER A 197 -14.23 -47.40 11.10
CA SER A 197 -13.52 -47.78 12.34
C SER A 197 -13.68 -46.72 13.42
N LYS A 198 -14.54 -47.00 14.40
CA LYS A 198 -14.75 -46.14 15.58
C LYS A 198 -13.62 -46.35 16.58
N THR A 199 -13.10 -45.25 17.14
CA THR A 199 -12.53 -45.26 18.50
C THR A 199 -12.92 -43.97 19.21
N GLU A 200 -13.68 -44.09 20.28
CA GLU A 200 -14.35 -42.97 20.97
C GLU A 200 -13.47 -42.42 22.10
N THR A 201 -13.05 -41.16 21.98
CA THR A 201 -12.64 -40.30 23.12
C THR A 201 -13.00 -38.85 22.79
N GLU A 202 -14.28 -38.52 22.90
CA GLU A 202 -14.78 -37.17 22.73
C GLU A 202 -14.61 -36.36 24.02
N THR A 203 -13.63 -35.47 24.06
CA THR A 203 -13.69 -34.28 24.90
C THR A 203 -14.30 -33.15 24.08
N GLU A 204 -15.59 -32.91 24.28
CA GLU A 204 -16.31 -31.77 23.68
C GLU A 204 -15.61 -30.45 24.08
N THR A 205 -14.77 -29.94 23.19
CA THR A 205 -14.31 -28.56 23.23
C THR A 205 -15.27 -27.76 22.37
N GLU A 206 -16.19 -27.03 22.99
CA GLU A 206 -16.99 -26.01 22.30
C GLU A 206 -16.03 -25.04 21.60
N LYS A 207 -15.89 -25.17 20.28
CA LYS A 207 -15.06 -24.26 19.48
C LYS A 207 -15.75 -22.91 19.45
N SER A 208 -15.21 -21.93 20.17
CA SER A 208 -15.70 -20.55 20.12
C SER A 208 -15.59 -20.01 18.70
N LEU A 209 -16.66 -19.40 18.21
CA LEU A 209 -16.66 -18.66 16.93
C LEU A 209 -15.86 -17.37 17.07
N ASP A 210 -15.37 -16.84 15.94
CA ASP A 210 -14.66 -15.55 15.91
C ASP A 210 -15.63 -14.37 16.05
N GLU A 211 -15.25 -13.35 16.82
CA GLU A 211 -16.07 -12.15 17.10
C GLU A 211 -16.52 -11.40 15.83
N THR A 212 -15.80 -11.54 14.71
CA THR A 212 -16.18 -10.95 13.43
C THR A 212 -17.43 -11.60 12.84
N GLU A 213 -17.64 -12.90 13.07
CA GLU A 213 -18.73 -13.66 12.43
C GLU A 213 -20.10 -13.33 13.05
N ASP A 214 -20.16 -12.77 14.26
CA ASP A 214 -21.39 -12.19 14.84
C ASP A 214 -21.98 -11.06 13.97
N LEU A 215 -21.16 -10.43 13.12
CA LEU A 215 -21.60 -9.38 12.21
C LEU A 215 -22.45 -9.90 11.05
N LEU A 216 -22.21 -11.13 10.57
CA LEU A 216 -22.99 -11.74 9.48
C LEU A 216 -24.49 -11.83 9.79
N PRO A 217 -24.95 -12.48 10.88
CA PRO A 217 -26.37 -12.61 11.16
C PRO A 217 -27.03 -11.29 11.56
N LEU A 218 -26.27 -10.30 12.08
CA LEU A 218 -26.76 -8.93 12.26
C LEU A 218 -27.05 -8.28 10.89
N LEU A 219 -26.10 -8.28 9.97
CA LEU A 219 -26.28 -7.65 8.66
C LEU A 219 -27.30 -8.38 7.78
N GLN A 220 -27.43 -9.71 7.89
CA GLN A 220 -28.48 -10.48 7.22
C GLN A 220 -29.89 -10.06 7.68
N GLU A 221 -30.09 -9.79 8.98
CA GLU A 221 -31.37 -9.27 9.49
C GLU A 221 -31.68 -7.88 8.91
N ILE A 222 -30.66 -7.02 8.82
CA ILE A 222 -30.80 -5.67 8.25
C ILE A 222 -31.12 -5.77 6.75
N LEU A 223 -30.43 -6.62 6.00
CA LEU A 223 -30.70 -6.86 4.57
C LEU A 223 -32.11 -7.38 4.32
N HIS A 224 -32.63 -8.25 5.19
CA HIS A 224 -34.01 -8.72 5.11
C HIS A 224 -35.04 -7.58 5.32
N LYS A 225 -34.75 -6.65 6.24
CA LYS A 225 -35.62 -5.48 6.53
C LYS A 225 -35.41 -4.30 5.56
N HIS A 226 -34.24 -4.22 4.93
CA HIS A 226 -33.84 -3.18 3.98
C HIS A 226 -33.26 -3.79 2.68
N PRO A 227 -34.05 -4.46 1.83
CA PRO A 227 -33.53 -5.17 0.65
C PRO A 227 -32.85 -4.30 -0.41
N ALA A 228 -33.00 -2.97 -0.32
CA ALA A 228 -32.33 -2.01 -1.19
C ALA A 228 -30.89 -1.66 -0.73
N ALA A 229 -30.47 -2.09 0.46
CA ALA A 229 -29.14 -1.85 1.00
C ALA A 229 -28.07 -2.60 0.17
N ASN A 230 -27.03 -1.87 -0.23
CA ASN A 230 -25.97 -2.38 -1.13
C ASN A 230 -24.56 -1.96 -0.70
N ALA A 231 -24.41 -1.31 0.46
CA ALA A 231 -23.13 -0.87 0.99
C ALA A 231 -23.04 -0.95 2.52
N LEU A 232 -21.82 -1.09 3.02
CA LEU A 232 -21.49 -1.15 4.46
C LEU A 232 -20.40 -0.13 4.80
N CYS A 233 -20.70 0.83 5.67
CA CYS A 233 -19.76 1.86 6.09
C CYS A 233 -19.11 1.53 7.45
N SER A 234 -17.80 1.74 7.55
CA SER A 234 -17.02 1.70 8.80
C SER A 234 -16.25 3.01 9.04
N GLY A 235 -15.77 3.17 10.28
CA GLY A 235 -14.97 4.33 10.71
C GLY A 235 -13.46 4.09 10.79
N ALA A 236 -12.92 2.99 10.23
CA ALA A 236 -11.50 2.67 10.40
C ALA A 236 -10.57 3.69 9.71
N ILE A 237 -9.57 4.23 10.41
CA ILE A 237 -8.61 5.20 9.86
C ILE A 237 -7.27 4.54 9.48
N LEU A 238 -6.62 3.82 10.40
CA LEU A 238 -5.29 3.19 10.23
C LEU A 238 -5.25 1.71 10.68
N SER A 239 -6.23 1.23 11.44
CA SER A 239 -6.37 -0.20 11.77
C SER A 239 -6.64 -1.11 10.55
N THR A 240 -5.60 -1.76 10.03
CA THR A 240 -5.73 -2.80 8.98
C THR A 240 -6.57 -3.99 9.48
N TYR A 241 -6.46 -4.30 10.77
CA TYR A 241 -7.16 -5.40 11.44
C TYR A 241 -8.69 -5.23 11.33
N GLN A 242 -9.19 -4.04 11.68
CA GLN A 242 -10.62 -3.75 11.62
C GLN A 242 -11.12 -3.64 10.18
N ARG A 243 -10.38 -2.95 9.30
CA ARG A 243 -10.77 -2.78 7.89
C ARG A 243 -10.96 -4.13 7.18
N THR A 244 -9.99 -5.04 7.27
CA THR A 244 -10.05 -6.32 6.53
C THR A 244 -11.17 -7.25 7.01
N ARG A 245 -11.55 -7.17 8.30
CA ARG A 245 -12.71 -7.88 8.87
C ARG A 245 -14.03 -7.36 8.31
N VAL A 246 -14.24 -6.04 8.30
CA VAL A 246 -15.43 -5.42 7.70
C VAL A 246 -15.51 -5.69 6.21
N GLU A 247 -14.40 -5.56 5.47
CA GLU A 247 -14.33 -5.86 4.04
C GLU A 247 -14.73 -7.31 3.75
N SER A 248 -14.17 -8.28 4.48
CA SER A 248 -14.51 -9.70 4.34
C SER A 248 -16.00 -10.00 4.57
N VAL A 249 -16.60 -9.42 5.61
CA VAL A 249 -18.03 -9.57 5.88
C VAL A 249 -18.88 -8.91 4.80
N ALA A 250 -18.53 -7.68 4.38
CA ALA A 250 -19.26 -6.96 3.35
C ALA A 250 -19.27 -7.71 2.00
N VAL A 251 -18.09 -8.14 1.54
CA VAL A 251 -17.93 -8.84 0.26
C VAL A 251 -18.67 -10.18 0.27
N ARG A 252 -18.63 -10.94 1.37
CA ARG A 252 -19.41 -12.20 1.51
C ARG A 252 -20.93 -11.99 1.46
N LEU A 253 -21.43 -10.80 1.81
CA LEU A 253 -22.84 -10.43 1.71
C LEU A 253 -23.19 -9.67 0.42
N GLY A 254 -22.25 -9.48 -0.51
CA GLY A 254 -22.46 -8.70 -1.74
C GLY A 254 -22.60 -7.19 -1.51
N LEU A 255 -22.20 -6.69 -0.33
CA LEU A 255 -22.21 -5.27 0.02
C LEU A 255 -20.90 -4.61 -0.43
N THR A 256 -20.99 -3.38 -0.93
CA THR A 256 -19.81 -2.52 -1.19
C THR A 256 -19.27 -1.98 0.14
N PRO A 257 -18.03 -2.32 0.56
CA PRO A 257 -17.45 -1.74 1.77
C PRO A 257 -17.03 -0.27 1.52
N LEU A 258 -17.32 0.59 2.49
CA LEU A 258 -16.96 2.02 2.50
C LEU A 258 -16.13 2.30 3.76
N ALA A 259 -14.93 2.85 3.58
CA ALA A 259 -14.03 3.25 4.66
C ALA A 259 -13.38 4.59 4.27
N TYR A 260 -14.19 5.66 4.25
CA TYR A 260 -13.76 6.98 3.77
C TYR A 260 -12.56 7.55 4.52
N LEU A 261 -12.45 7.24 5.81
CA LEU A 261 -11.35 7.70 6.67
C LEU A 261 -10.08 6.85 6.56
N TRP A 262 -10.09 5.76 5.78
CA TRP A 262 -8.92 4.90 5.63
C TRP A 262 -7.74 5.67 5.03
N GLN A 263 -6.60 5.63 5.73
CA GLN A 263 -5.35 6.34 5.39
C GLN A 263 -5.50 7.87 5.26
N TYR A 264 -6.55 8.44 5.85
CA TYR A 264 -6.81 9.89 5.81
C TYR A 264 -5.67 10.76 6.39
N PRO A 265 -4.89 10.35 7.42
CA PRO A 265 -3.75 11.13 7.91
C PRO A 265 -2.60 11.32 6.91
N ALA A 266 -2.55 10.51 5.83
CA ALA A 266 -1.61 10.66 4.73
C ALA A 266 -2.10 11.64 3.63
N LEU A 267 -3.30 12.22 3.77
CA LEU A 267 -3.92 13.07 2.76
C LEU A 267 -3.58 14.56 2.99
N PRO A 268 -3.20 15.30 1.93
CA PRO A 268 -2.74 16.68 2.01
C PRO A 268 -3.82 17.62 2.55
N PRO A 269 -3.46 18.63 3.36
CA PRO A 269 -4.40 19.50 4.07
C PRO A 269 -5.37 20.25 3.13
N PRO A 270 -6.52 20.74 3.64
CA PRO A 270 -7.44 21.54 2.83
C PRO A 270 -6.78 22.89 2.46
N VAL A 271 -7.13 23.41 1.28
CA VAL A 271 -6.49 24.64 0.78
C VAL A 271 -6.81 25.85 1.65
N GLY A 272 -5.76 26.63 1.93
CA GLY A 272 -5.81 27.75 2.87
C GLY A 272 -5.56 27.35 4.33
N ARG A 273 -5.34 26.05 4.62
CA ARG A 273 -4.90 25.55 5.91
C ARG A 273 -3.54 24.87 5.77
N ASP A 274 -2.61 25.23 6.65
CA ASP A 274 -1.33 24.52 6.76
C ASP A 274 -1.52 23.09 7.26
N ASP A 275 -0.54 22.23 6.98
CA ASP A 275 -0.55 20.87 7.48
C ASP A 275 -0.42 20.83 9.01
N SER A 276 -1.01 19.83 9.64
CA SER A 276 -1.22 19.78 11.09
C SER A 276 -1.15 18.35 11.62
N LEU A 277 -0.47 18.17 12.76
CA LEU A 277 -0.41 16.90 13.50
C LEU A 277 -1.79 16.41 13.97
N THR A 278 -2.79 17.31 14.03
CA THR A 278 -4.17 17.00 14.41
C THR A 278 -5.13 16.96 13.21
N GLY A 279 -4.60 16.93 11.98
CA GLY A 279 -5.29 17.21 10.71
C GLY A 279 -6.76 16.76 10.62
N LEU A 280 -7.08 15.48 10.86
CA LEU A 280 -8.45 14.96 10.79
C LEU A 280 -9.33 15.41 11.97
N LEU A 281 -8.80 15.57 13.19
CA LEU A 281 -9.56 16.15 14.30
C LEU A 281 -9.86 17.64 14.07
N ASP A 282 -8.99 18.36 13.35
CA ASP A 282 -9.26 19.74 12.95
C ASP A 282 -10.42 19.80 11.92
N ASP A 283 -10.50 18.82 11.00
CA ASP A 283 -11.62 18.72 10.06
C ASP A 283 -12.93 18.32 10.77
N MET A 284 -12.86 17.46 11.79
CA MET A 284 -14.01 17.15 12.66
C MET A 284 -14.47 18.38 13.46
N ALA A 285 -13.55 19.20 13.94
CA ALA A 285 -13.86 20.47 14.61
C ALA A 285 -14.49 21.48 13.65
N ALA A 286 -13.95 21.61 12.44
CA ALA A 286 -14.50 22.48 11.38
C ALA A 286 -15.89 22.06 10.91
N ALA A 287 -16.19 20.74 10.90
CA ALA A 287 -17.54 20.24 10.62
C ALA A 287 -18.53 20.52 11.77
N GLY A 288 -18.06 20.73 13.00
CA GLY A 288 -18.91 20.92 14.19
C GLY A 288 -19.24 19.63 14.95
N CYS A 289 -18.36 18.62 14.93
CA CYS A 289 -18.51 17.41 15.73
C CYS A 289 -18.35 17.70 17.25
N ASP A 290 -19.11 16.98 18.09
CA ASP A 290 -18.91 16.96 19.55
C ASP A 290 -18.71 15.53 20.04
N ALA A 291 -17.44 15.15 20.25
CA ALA A 291 -17.03 13.81 20.67
C ALA A 291 -16.15 13.86 21.91
N ARG A 292 -16.64 13.24 22.99
CA ARG A 292 -16.06 13.30 24.34
C ARG A 292 -15.16 12.10 24.59
N ILE A 293 -13.98 12.31 25.17
CA ILE A 293 -13.12 11.20 25.61
C ILE A 293 -13.83 10.46 26.76
N ILE A 294 -14.05 9.15 26.62
CA ILE A 294 -14.71 8.31 27.64
C ILE A 294 -13.79 7.26 28.27
N LYS A 295 -12.70 6.89 27.59
CA LYS A 295 -11.69 5.92 28.04
C LYS A 295 -10.31 6.42 27.62
N ILE A 296 -9.30 6.15 28.43
CA ILE A 296 -7.88 6.40 28.18
C ILE A 296 -7.12 5.13 28.53
N ALA A 297 -6.21 4.70 27.66
CA ALA A 297 -5.34 3.55 27.86
C ALA A 297 -3.86 3.86 27.51
N SER A 298 -3.45 5.14 27.62
CA SER A 298 -2.07 5.57 27.33
C SER A 298 -1.56 6.57 28.35
N GLY A 299 -0.32 6.36 28.83
CA GLY A 299 0.39 7.26 29.74
C GLY A 299 0.70 8.65 29.14
N GLY A 300 0.51 8.85 27.83
CA GLY A 300 0.58 10.18 27.21
C GLY A 300 -0.61 11.09 27.55
N ILE A 301 -1.75 10.54 27.97
CA ILE A 301 -2.99 11.30 28.23
C ILE A 301 -3.25 11.39 29.74
N LYS A 302 -3.46 12.61 30.25
CA LYS A 302 -3.83 12.84 31.65
C LYS A 302 -5.33 12.65 31.86
N GLU A 303 -5.74 11.95 32.92
CA GLU A 303 -7.15 11.72 33.33
C GLU A 303 -8.04 12.98 33.28
N SER A 304 -7.49 14.16 33.58
CA SER A 304 -8.13 15.47 33.39
C SER A 304 -8.63 15.81 31.96
N LEU A 305 -8.41 14.92 30.98
CA LEU A 305 -8.93 15.01 29.61
C LEU A 305 -10.17 14.12 29.40
N LEU A 306 -10.52 13.25 30.35
CA LEU A 306 -11.81 12.57 30.35
C LEU A 306 -12.94 13.62 30.26
N TRP A 307 -13.97 13.30 29.47
CA TRP A 307 -15.08 14.19 29.10
C TRP A 307 -14.72 15.46 28.29
N SER A 308 -13.44 15.66 27.91
CA SER A 308 -13.06 16.75 27.00
C SER A 308 -13.49 16.46 25.56
N ASN A 309 -13.91 17.48 24.80
CA ASN A 309 -14.24 17.33 23.38
C ASN A 309 -12.95 17.33 22.55
N VAL A 310 -12.69 16.29 21.77
CA VAL A 310 -11.52 16.24 20.86
C VAL A 310 -11.64 17.16 19.65
N ALA A 311 -12.87 17.56 19.31
CA ALA A 311 -13.22 18.50 18.26
C ALA A 311 -13.54 19.90 18.84
N ASP A 312 -12.87 20.30 19.92
CA ASP A 312 -13.04 21.60 20.58
C ASP A 312 -12.59 22.80 19.72
N ALA A 313 -13.36 23.89 19.76
CA ALA A 313 -13.12 25.07 18.92
C ALA A 313 -11.82 25.83 19.26
N ASP A 314 -11.34 25.76 20.51
CA ASP A 314 -10.08 26.39 20.95
C ASP A 314 -8.86 25.46 20.84
N SER A 315 -9.01 24.26 20.26
CA SER A 315 -7.96 23.26 20.04
C SER A 315 -7.21 22.79 21.30
N ARG A 316 -7.71 23.09 22.49
CA ARG A 316 -7.02 22.88 23.78
C ARG A 316 -6.80 21.40 24.06
N THR A 317 -7.79 20.57 23.76
CA THR A 317 -7.75 19.11 23.90
C THR A 317 -6.76 18.53 22.91
N ARG A 318 -6.85 18.93 21.64
CA ARG A 318 -5.94 18.50 20.56
C ARG A 318 -4.48 18.82 20.86
N SER A 319 -4.16 20.05 21.25
CA SER A 319 -2.79 20.45 21.62
C SER A 319 -2.23 19.68 22.81
N ARG A 320 -3.08 19.31 23.78
CA ARG A 320 -2.68 18.48 24.93
C ARG A 320 -2.41 17.02 24.53
N LEU A 321 -3.17 16.46 23.59
CA LEU A 321 -2.90 15.13 23.02
C LEU A 321 -1.55 15.11 22.29
N VAL A 322 -1.31 16.07 21.39
CA VAL A 322 -0.02 16.19 20.66
C VAL A 322 1.16 16.30 21.62
N THR A 323 1.05 17.16 22.64
CA THR A 323 2.10 17.34 23.67
C THR A 323 2.34 16.05 24.47
N GLY A 324 1.27 15.30 24.77
CA GLY A 324 1.33 14.04 25.50
C GLY A 324 1.96 12.89 24.71
N PHE A 325 1.70 12.82 23.41
CA PHE A 325 2.19 11.74 22.55
C PHE A 325 3.57 11.98 21.93
N ARG A 326 3.98 13.23 21.69
CA ARG A 326 5.26 13.56 21.05
C ARG A 326 6.48 12.80 21.63
N PRO A 327 6.63 12.59 22.96
CA PRO A 327 7.77 11.84 23.51
C PRO A 327 7.86 10.37 23.10
N PHE A 328 6.75 9.75 22.65
CA PHE A 328 6.69 8.34 22.28
C PHE A 328 6.98 8.10 20.79
N PHE A 329 7.01 9.16 19.97
CA PHE A 329 7.18 9.09 18.52
C PHE A 329 8.26 10.07 18.03
N PRO A 330 9.51 9.98 18.53
CA PRO A 330 10.62 10.76 17.96
C PRO A 330 10.76 10.44 16.48
N ASP A 331 10.81 11.48 15.65
CA ASP A 331 11.03 11.42 14.20
C ASP A 331 10.05 10.50 13.42
N ARG A 332 8.88 10.20 14.02
CA ARG A 332 7.85 9.30 13.49
C ARG A 332 6.49 10.00 13.36
N GLU A 333 6.47 11.11 12.62
CA GLU A 333 5.31 12.01 12.50
C GLU A 333 4.00 11.31 12.09
N PHE A 334 4.05 10.36 11.16
CA PHE A 334 2.85 9.62 10.71
C PHE A 334 2.18 8.85 11.86
N TRP A 335 3.00 8.18 12.67
CA TRP A 335 2.53 7.40 13.82
C TRP A 335 2.06 8.30 14.96
N LEU A 336 2.69 9.47 15.14
CA LEU A 336 2.20 10.51 16.06
C LEU A 336 0.80 11.01 15.66
N ARG A 337 0.53 11.25 14.37
CA ARG A 337 -0.82 11.59 13.87
C ARG A 337 -1.84 10.49 14.19
N GLY A 338 -1.46 9.23 14.00
CA GLY A 338 -2.29 8.06 14.35
C GLY A 338 -2.64 7.99 15.84
N ALA A 339 -1.65 8.15 16.73
CA ALA A 339 -1.87 8.15 18.17
C ALA A 339 -2.72 9.34 18.67
N VAL A 340 -2.51 10.53 18.08
CA VAL A 340 -3.36 11.71 18.33
C VAL A 340 -4.82 11.44 17.93
N LEU A 341 -5.06 10.57 16.95
CA LEU A 341 -6.40 10.11 16.55
C LEU A 341 -6.94 8.94 17.39
N GLY A 342 -6.16 8.34 18.29
CA GLY A 342 -6.59 7.21 19.12
C GLY A 342 -6.61 5.85 18.40
N GLU A 343 -5.92 5.72 17.27
CA GLU A 343 -5.94 4.50 16.43
C GLU A 343 -5.24 3.29 17.07
N GLY A 344 -4.32 3.50 18.01
CA GLY A 344 -3.71 2.43 18.81
C GLY A 344 -4.55 2.05 20.03
N GLY A 345 -5.77 2.56 20.16
CA GLY A 345 -6.61 2.39 21.35
C GLY A 345 -6.21 3.30 22.51
N GLU A 346 -5.41 4.33 22.28
CA GLU A 346 -4.89 5.21 23.34
C GLU A 346 -6.00 5.95 24.09
N TYR A 347 -7.12 6.21 23.42
CA TYR A 347 -8.37 6.70 24.00
C TYR A 347 -9.59 6.30 23.16
N GLU A 348 -10.75 6.14 23.80
CA GLU A 348 -12.04 5.96 23.13
C GLU A 348 -12.91 7.21 23.32
N THR A 349 -13.86 7.41 22.40
CA THR A 349 -14.77 8.58 22.42
C THR A 349 -16.24 8.19 22.37
N LEU A 350 -17.11 9.11 22.80
CA LEU A 350 -18.54 9.07 22.59
C LEU A 350 -18.99 10.39 21.96
N ALA A 351 -19.60 10.34 20.77
CA ALA A 351 -20.26 11.48 20.19
C ALA A 351 -21.56 11.79 20.96
N ILE A 352 -21.77 13.06 21.30
CA ILE A 352 -22.98 13.51 21.99
C ILE A 352 -23.79 14.49 21.15
N ASN A 353 -23.17 15.11 20.15
CA ASN A 353 -23.80 15.98 19.17
C ASN A 353 -22.94 16.05 17.89
N GLY A 354 -23.47 16.70 16.85
CA GLY A 354 -22.74 16.97 15.62
C GLY A 354 -23.57 17.77 14.61
N PRO A 355 -23.19 17.74 13.32
CA PRO A 355 -23.80 18.59 12.29
C PRO A 355 -25.27 18.21 12.03
N ARG A 356 -26.15 19.21 11.86
CA ARG A 356 -27.61 19.06 11.70
C ARG A 356 -28.02 18.23 10.49
N ARG A 357 -27.16 18.16 9.47
CA ARG A 357 -27.33 17.26 8.31
C ARG A 357 -27.53 15.81 8.77
N LEU A 358 -26.78 15.36 9.78
CA LEU A 358 -26.88 14.03 10.39
C LEU A 358 -27.67 14.03 11.71
N TRP A 359 -27.39 14.96 12.63
CA TRP A 359 -27.96 14.99 13.98
C TRP A 359 -29.28 15.78 14.06
N LYS A 360 -30.36 15.12 14.45
CA LYS A 360 -31.71 15.71 14.66
C LYS A 360 -31.95 16.08 16.12
N LYS A 361 -31.39 15.33 17.05
CA LYS A 361 -31.35 15.60 18.51
C LYS A 361 -29.95 15.33 19.03
N ARG A 362 -29.58 15.93 20.16
CA ARG A 362 -28.33 15.65 20.88
C ARG A 362 -28.56 14.79 22.12
N ILE A 363 -27.51 14.16 22.62
CA ILE A 363 -27.50 13.48 23.91
C ILE A 363 -27.18 14.52 25.01
N ALA A 364 -27.93 14.47 26.11
CA ALA A 364 -27.66 15.23 27.33
C ALA A 364 -27.41 14.27 28.49
N MET A 365 -26.29 14.46 29.20
CA MET A 365 -25.93 13.72 30.41
C MET A 365 -26.45 14.42 31.66
N SER A 366 -26.49 13.70 32.79
CA SER A 366 -26.68 14.29 34.11
C SER A 366 -25.52 15.22 34.51
N GLU A 367 -25.78 16.12 35.47
CA GLU A 367 -24.75 17.02 36.02
C GLU A 367 -23.58 16.26 36.66
N GLU A 368 -23.86 15.10 37.28
CA GLU A 368 -22.87 14.23 37.92
C GLU A 368 -21.78 13.75 36.94
N THR A 369 -22.15 13.36 35.72
CA THR A 369 -21.17 12.97 34.68
C THR A 369 -20.43 14.20 34.13
N SER A 370 -21.05 15.38 34.16
CA SER A 370 -20.49 16.63 33.65
C SER A 370 -19.46 17.25 34.61
N SER A 371 -19.56 16.97 35.91
CA SER A 371 -18.53 17.30 36.92
C SER A 371 -17.39 16.28 36.92
N SER A 372 -16.36 16.54 36.12
CA SER A 372 -15.25 15.65 35.71
C SER A 372 -14.25 15.26 36.82
N SER A 373 -14.72 14.92 38.01
CA SER A 373 -13.88 14.43 39.13
C SER A 373 -14.54 13.38 40.04
N SER A 374 -15.86 13.18 39.95
CA SER A 374 -16.57 12.16 40.74
C SER A 374 -17.01 10.92 39.93
N SER A 375 -16.82 10.95 38.60
CA SER A 375 -17.27 9.93 37.66
C SER A 375 -16.14 9.06 37.08
N THR A 376 -14.87 9.41 37.31
CA THR A 376 -13.73 8.62 36.81
C THR A 376 -13.59 7.31 37.57
N ILE A 377 -13.42 6.22 36.84
CA ILE A 377 -12.98 4.92 37.35
C ILE A 377 -11.56 4.67 36.81
N VAL A 378 -10.63 4.38 37.72
CA VAL A 378 -9.28 3.90 37.37
C VAL A 378 -9.32 2.37 37.42
N GLY A 379 -9.06 1.74 36.28
CA GLY A 379 -8.93 0.29 36.16
C GLY A 379 -7.48 -0.18 36.32
N ASP A 380 -7.28 -1.50 36.25
CA ASP A 380 -5.94 -2.08 36.26
C ASP A 380 -5.14 -1.68 35.02
N GLY A 381 -3.80 -1.75 35.12
CA GLY A 381 -2.90 -1.49 33.99
C GLY A 381 -2.76 -0.03 33.56
N GLY A 382 -3.39 0.93 34.26
CA GLY A 382 -3.33 2.36 33.91
C GLY A 382 -4.42 2.82 32.95
N VAL A 383 -5.46 2.00 32.74
CA VAL A 383 -6.67 2.37 31.98
C VAL A 383 -7.58 3.21 32.89
N SER A 384 -8.18 4.28 32.36
CA SER A 384 -9.14 5.12 33.08
C SER A 384 -10.35 5.43 32.21
N TYR A 385 -11.56 5.39 32.77
CA TYR A 385 -12.80 5.61 32.02
C TYR A 385 -13.86 6.39 32.83
N VAL A 386 -14.82 6.97 32.12
CA VAL A 386 -15.94 7.73 32.70
C VAL A 386 -17.10 6.79 32.98
N ARG A 387 -17.58 6.73 34.23
CA ARG A 387 -18.90 6.17 34.56
C ARG A 387 -19.98 7.06 33.96
N LEU A 388 -20.69 6.55 32.96
CA LEU A 388 -21.77 7.27 32.30
C LEU A 388 -23.03 7.22 33.18
N GLY A 389 -23.58 8.40 33.50
CA GLY A 389 -24.84 8.53 34.23
C GLY A 389 -26.05 8.38 33.31
N ARG A 390 -27.24 8.63 33.84
CA ARG A 390 -28.48 8.69 33.04
C ARG A 390 -28.34 9.75 31.95
N ALA A 391 -28.59 9.34 30.71
CA ALA A 391 -28.60 10.19 29.53
C ALA A 391 -29.98 10.20 28.87
N MET A 392 -30.31 11.32 28.22
CA MET A 392 -31.56 11.46 27.46
C MET A 392 -31.33 12.21 26.16
N THR A 393 -32.18 11.97 25.17
CA THR A 393 -32.20 12.77 23.95
C THR A 393 -32.89 14.11 24.21
N VAL A 394 -32.32 15.19 23.70
CA VAL A 394 -32.91 16.53 23.79
C VAL A 394 -32.85 17.22 22.43
N GLN A 395 -33.87 18.04 22.15
CA GLN A 395 -33.91 18.81 20.90
C GLN A 395 -32.70 19.74 20.79
N ASN A 396 -32.19 19.88 19.58
CA ASN A 396 -31.18 20.90 19.27
C ASN A 396 -31.83 22.29 19.38
N GLN A 397 -31.07 23.27 19.89
CA GLN A 397 -31.62 24.62 20.11
C GLN A 397 -32.04 25.27 18.78
N PRO A 398 -33.18 26.01 18.75
CA PRO A 398 -33.57 26.79 17.58
C PRO A 398 -32.50 27.84 17.27
N GLU A 399 -32.32 28.12 15.99
CA GLU A 399 -31.09 28.68 15.43
C GLU A 399 -30.89 30.18 15.71
N SER A 400 -29.64 30.59 15.91
CA SER A 400 -29.16 31.88 15.43
C SER A 400 -28.73 31.72 13.97
N THR A 401 -29.66 31.98 13.05
CA THR A 401 -29.46 32.24 11.60
C THR A 401 -28.22 31.61 10.94
N GLU A 402 -28.39 30.48 10.24
CA GLU A 402 -27.60 30.06 9.06
C GLU A 402 -26.10 30.40 9.04
N GLN A 403 -25.41 30.28 10.17
CA GLN A 403 -23.95 30.41 10.22
C GLN A 403 -23.33 29.07 9.84
N ASP A 404 -22.98 28.96 8.56
CA ASP A 404 -22.15 27.94 7.92
C ASP A 404 -21.81 26.71 8.80
N GLU A 405 -22.74 25.75 8.79
CA GLU A 405 -22.49 24.31 8.56
C GLU A 405 -21.17 24.03 7.82
N GLY A 406 -20.00 24.07 8.48
CA GLY A 406 -18.70 24.00 7.80
C GLY A 406 -18.64 22.85 6.80
N SER A 407 -18.41 23.16 5.52
CA SER A 407 -18.43 22.16 4.46
C SER A 407 -17.42 21.06 4.77
N ILE A 408 -17.87 19.81 4.70
CA ILE A 408 -17.03 18.66 5.02
C ILE A 408 -15.87 18.60 4.04
N ARG A 409 -14.64 18.51 4.54
CA ARG A 409 -13.47 18.40 3.69
C ARG A 409 -13.57 17.11 2.87
N VAL A 410 -13.78 17.25 1.57
CA VAL A 410 -13.52 16.19 0.59
C VAL A 410 -12.08 16.36 0.12
N PRO A 411 -11.19 15.38 0.35
CA PRO A 411 -9.82 15.43 -0.18
C PRO A 411 -9.79 15.60 -1.70
N ARG A 412 -8.82 16.37 -2.19
CA ARG A 412 -8.61 16.59 -3.62
C ARG A 412 -8.21 15.29 -4.33
N ALA A 413 -8.49 15.21 -5.63
CA ALA A 413 -8.06 14.08 -6.46
C ALA A 413 -6.53 13.99 -6.55
N TRP A 414 -5.82 15.12 -6.60
CA TRP A 414 -4.35 15.17 -6.59
C TRP A 414 -3.79 15.70 -5.27
N ASP A 415 -2.61 15.17 -4.94
CA ASP A 415 -1.72 15.75 -3.96
C ASP A 415 -1.00 16.98 -4.54
N PRO A 416 -0.65 18.01 -3.75
CA PRO A 416 0.00 19.23 -4.25
C PRO A 416 1.28 18.97 -5.07
N GLN A 417 2.03 17.91 -4.73
CA GLN A 417 3.18 17.42 -5.50
C GLN A 417 2.81 17.05 -6.94
N PHE A 418 1.68 16.37 -7.14
CA PHE A 418 1.21 15.87 -8.44
C PHE A 418 0.45 16.96 -9.23
N GLU A 419 -0.24 17.87 -8.54
CA GLU A 419 -0.73 19.13 -9.11
C GLU A 419 0.43 19.98 -9.65
N GLY A 420 1.56 20.03 -8.93
CA GLY A 420 2.82 20.62 -9.37
C GLY A 420 3.45 19.92 -10.59
N VAL A 421 3.52 18.58 -10.59
CA VAL A 421 3.97 17.77 -11.76
C VAL A 421 3.12 18.07 -12.98
N ALA A 422 1.78 18.02 -12.86
CA ALA A 422 0.86 18.30 -13.96
C ALA A 422 1.08 19.70 -14.54
N THR A 423 1.13 20.73 -13.68
CA THR A 423 1.38 22.12 -14.07
C THR A 423 2.73 22.27 -14.78
N LYS A 424 3.79 21.63 -14.26
CA LYS A 424 5.14 21.71 -14.83
C LYS A 424 5.20 21.03 -16.20
N VAL A 425 4.67 19.83 -16.35
CA VAL A 425 4.61 19.12 -17.64
C VAL A 425 3.76 19.89 -18.65
N GLN A 426 2.59 20.41 -18.25
CA GLN A 426 1.74 21.25 -19.10
C GLN A 426 2.47 22.52 -19.60
N SER A 427 3.33 23.12 -18.76
CA SER A 427 4.17 24.25 -19.18
C SER A 427 5.24 23.84 -20.20
N MET A 428 5.87 22.68 -20.04
CA MET A 428 6.87 22.15 -20.98
C MET A 428 6.23 21.87 -22.36
N LEU A 429 5.04 21.27 -22.37
CA LEU A 429 4.27 21.01 -23.59
C LEU A 429 3.82 22.30 -24.30
N SER A 430 3.58 23.38 -23.56
CA SER A 430 3.19 24.68 -24.12
C SER A 430 4.38 25.47 -24.72
N VAL A 431 5.58 25.31 -24.17
CA VAL A 431 6.82 25.94 -24.69
C VAL A 431 7.35 25.19 -25.92
N SER A 432 7.18 23.86 -25.94
CA SER A 432 7.32 23.05 -27.15
C SER A 432 6.15 23.29 -28.10
N GLY A 433 6.16 24.42 -28.81
CA GLY A 433 5.24 24.63 -29.94
C GLY A 433 5.29 23.46 -30.92
N PRO A 434 4.20 23.17 -31.66
CA PRO A 434 4.13 21.97 -32.49
C PRO A 434 5.21 21.99 -33.58
N SER A 435 6.29 21.25 -33.35
CA SER A 435 7.36 21.02 -34.32
C SER A 435 6.82 20.17 -35.45
N ALA A 436 6.17 20.83 -36.41
CA ALA A 436 5.64 20.24 -37.63
C ALA A 436 6.77 19.87 -38.62
N SER A 437 7.69 19.00 -38.19
CA SER A 437 8.85 18.57 -38.98
C SER A 437 9.43 17.23 -38.53
N ASP A 438 8.59 16.24 -38.22
CA ASP A 438 8.89 14.85 -38.61
C ASP A 438 7.59 14.04 -38.79
N ARG A 439 6.83 14.35 -39.84
CA ARG A 439 5.79 13.42 -40.32
C ARG A 439 6.49 12.31 -41.07
N GLY A 440 6.96 11.30 -40.33
CA GLY A 440 7.42 10.04 -40.89
C GLY A 440 6.37 9.50 -41.87
N ASP A 441 6.83 9.10 -43.05
CA ASP A 441 5.96 8.75 -44.16
C ASP A 441 5.02 7.60 -43.77
N GLY A 442 3.74 7.76 -44.07
CA GLY A 442 2.65 6.92 -43.57
C GLY A 442 2.61 5.55 -44.24
N LEU A 443 3.59 4.70 -43.97
CA LEU A 443 3.55 3.28 -44.34
C LEU A 443 2.35 2.62 -43.64
N GLU A 444 1.42 2.11 -44.43
CA GLU A 444 0.29 1.30 -43.96
C GLU A 444 0.82 0.06 -43.23
N HIS A 445 0.89 0.13 -41.90
CA HIS A 445 1.27 -1.00 -41.06
C HIS A 445 0.10 -1.98 -40.98
N GLY A 446 -0.05 -2.81 -42.02
CA GLY A 446 -0.77 -4.07 -41.90
C GLY A 446 -0.07 -4.92 -40.84
N SER A 447 -0.57 -4.88 -39.61
CA SER A 447 0.04 -5.55 -38.47
C SER A 447 0.10 -7.05 -38.71
N LYS A 448 1.31 -7.56 -38.93
CA LYS A 448 1.53 -9.00 -38.98
C LYS A 448 1.20 -9.57 -37.58
N PRO A 449 0.48 -10.70 -37.48
CA PRO A 449 0.10 -11.27 -36.20
C PRO A 449 1.34 -11.70 -35.41
N PHE A 450 1.34 -11.49 -34.09
CA PHE A 450 2.45 -11.89 -33.23
C PHE A 450 2.66 -13.42 -33.28
N PRO A 451 3.89 -13.92 -33.45
CA PRO A 451 4.14 -15.34 -33.65
C PRO A 451 3.91 -16.15 -32.36
N PRO A 452 3.18 -17.29 -32.41
CA PRO A 452 2.94 -18.14 -31.22
C PRO A 452 4.22 -18.62 -30.52
N ALA A 453 5.30 -18.81 -31.29
CA ALA A 453 6.60 -19.25 -30.78
C ALA A 453 7.28 -18.26 -29.81
N ALA A 454 6.83 -17.00 -29.74
CA ALA A 454 7.31 -16.03 -28.77
C ALA A 454 6.71 -16.22 -27.37
N MET A 455 5.54 -16.88 -27.25
CA MET A 455 4.86 -17.11 -25.97
C MET A 455 5.03 -18.55 -25.50
N GLN A 456 6.29 -19.01 -25.44
CA GLN A 456 6.63 -20.32 -24.91
C GLN A 456 6.61 -20.30 -23.38
N LEU A 457 6.02 -21.34 -22.80
CA LEU A 457 6.04 -21.61 -21.36
C LEU A 457 7.49 -21.79 -20.90
N SER A 458 7.92 -20.96 -19.96
CA SER A 458 9.22 -21.12 -19.28
C SER A 458 9.05 -21.15 -17.77
N GLN A 459 9.99 -21.80 -17.09
CA GLN A 459 10.00 -22.00 -15.65
C GLN A 459 11.42 -21.77 -15.14
N ASN A 460 11.58 -20.82 -14.22
CA ASN A 460 12.85 -20.56 -13.55
C ASN A 460 12.67 -20.74 -12.04
N LEU A 461 13.53 -21.56 -11.45
CA LEU A 461 13.52 -21.86 -10.02
C LEU A 461 14.81 -21.37 -9.38
N THR A 462 14.66 -20.44 -8.45
CA THR A 462 15.74 -19.89 -7.62
C THR A 462 15.67 -20.41 -6.20
N SER A 463 16.68 -20.11 -5.38
CA SER A 463 16.70 -20.42 -3.94
C SER A 463 15.57 -19.76 -3.13
N THR A 464 14.85 -18.78 -3.68
CA THR A 464 13.78 -18.04 -2.96
C THR A 464 12.43 -17.94 -3.68
N CYS A 465 12.38 -18.14 -5.00
CA CYS A 465 11.16 -17.99 -5.79
C CYS A 465 11.13 -18.91 -7.04
N LEU A 466 9.93 -19.23 -7.50
CA LEU A 466 9.65 -19.92 -8.75
C LEU A 466 8.86 -19.00 -9.68
N THR A 467 9.44 -18.64 -10.81
CA THR A 467 8.80 -17.85 -11.87
C THR A 467 8.30 -18.79 -12.97
N ILE A 468 7.01 -18.70 -13.31
CA ILE A 468 6.39 -19.46 -14.40
C ILE A 468 5.82 -18.45 -15.40
N SER A 469 6.43 -18.35 -16.57
CA SER A 469 6.11 -17.34 -17.58
C SER A 469 5.31 -17.93 -18.74
N ASN A 470 4.38 -17.14 -19.31
CA ASN A 470 3.68 -17.41 -20.56
C ASN A 470 2.83 -18.71 -20.56
N ILE A 471 2.09 -18.95 -19.48
CA ILE A 471 1.16 -20.09 -19.39
C ILE A 471 -0.03 -19.83 -20.33
N THR A 472 -0.05 -20.55 -21.44
CA THR A 472 -1.12 -20.53 -22.44
C THR A 472 -1.78 -21.90 -22.59
N ALA A 473 -3.03 -21.90 -23.06
CA ALA A 473 -3.73 -23.08 -23.53
C ALA A 473 -3.38 -23.33 -25.01
N GLN A 474 -2.81 -24.50 -25.33
CA GLN A 474 -2.54 -24.83 -26.73
C GLN A 474 -3.81 -25.31 -27.44
N PRO A 475 -4.07 -24.88 -28.69
CA PRO A 475 -5.09 -25.52 -29.52
C PRO A 475 -4.69 -26.99 -29.74
N SER A 476 -5.59 -27.91 -29.43
CA SER A 476 -5.29 -29.35 -29.43
C SER A 476 -5.03 -29.87 -30.85
N THR A 477 -3.76 -29.95 -31.26
CA THR A 477 -3.35 -30.58 -32.52
C THR A 477 -3.48 -32.10 -32.44
N VAL A 478 -4.71 -32.60 -32.51
CA VAL A 478 -5.00 -34.02 -32.74
C VAL A 478 -4.57 -34.34 -34.17
N VAL A 479 -3.44 -35.03 -34.31
CA VAL A 479 -2.93 -35.49 -35.61
C VAL A 479 -3.95 -36.42 -36.25
N GLY A 480 -4.53 -36.00 -37.38
CA GLY A 480 -5.36 -36.86 -38.23
C GLY A 480 -6.86 -36.53 -38.30
N VAL A 481 -7.35 -35.48 -37.63
CA VAL A 481 -8.74 -35.00 -37.82
C VAL A 481 -8.74 -33.54 -38.26
N SER A 482 -9.43 -33.24 -39.36
CA SER A 482 -9.71 -31.88 -39.80
C SER A 482 -10.78 -31.25 -38.89
N VAL A 483 -10.36 -30.74 -37.73
CA VAL A 483 -11.23 -29.99 -36.82
C VAL A 483 -11.43 -28.58 -37.36
N THR A 484 -12.50 -28.39 -38.12
CA THR A 484 -13.13 -27.07 -38.27
C THR A 484 -13.73 -26.67 -36.91
N ASP A 485 -13.32 -25.51 -36.40
CA ASP A 485 -13.94 -24.76 -35.31
C ASP A 485 -14.25 -25.51 -34.00
N VAL A 486 -13.24 -25.58 -33.14
CA VAL A 486 -13.46 -25.28 -31.71
C VAL A 486 -12.51 -24.16 -31.31
N SER A 487 -12.90 -22.92 -31.59
CA SER A 487 -12.33 -21.76 -30.90
C SER A 487 -12.65 -21.91 -29.42
N SER A 488 -11.64 -22.23 -28.60
CA SER A 488 -11.81 -22.29 -27.15
C SER A 488 -12.04 -20.87 -26.64
N THR A 489 -13.19 -20.64 -26.00
CA THR A 489 -13.52 -19.31 -25.48
C THR A 489 -12.46 -18.85 -24.46
N PRO A 490 -12.24 -17.54 -24.28
CA PRO A 490 -11.23 -17.04 -23.35
C PRO A 490 -11.39 -17.59 -21.92
N THR A 491 -12.64 -17.81 -21.48
CA THR A 491 -12.97 -18.45 -20.20
C THR A 491 -12.51 -19.91 -20.13
N VAL A 492 -12.70 -20.69 -21.20
CA VAL A 492 -12.22 -22.09 -21.28
C VAL A 492 -10.70 -22.15 -21.35
N GLN A 493 -10.04 -21.24 -22.08
CA GLN A 493 -8.58 -21.13 -22.06
C GLN A 493 -8.08 -20.80 -20.65
N MET A 494 -8.73 -19.88 -19.92
CA MET A 494 -8.37 -19.57 -18.54
C MET A 494 -8.53 -20.79 -17.62
N GLN A 495 -9.59 -21.60 -17.77
CA GLN A 495 -9.77 -22.84 -16.99
C GLN A 495 -8.62 -23.84 -17.24
N GLN A 496 -8.23 -24.00 -18.51
CA GLN A 496 -7.09 -24.86 -18.90
C GLN A 496 -5.76 -24.32 -18.37
N ILE A 497 -5.56 -23.00 -18.38
CA ILE A 497 -4.40 -22.32 -17.79
C ILE A 497 -4.34 -22.54 -16.27
N CYS A 498 -5.46 -22.39 -15.56
CA CYS A 498 -5.52 -22.67 -14.12
C CYS A 498 -5.20 -24.12 -13.78
N ALA A 499 -5.79 -25.09 -14.52
CA ALA A 499 -5.51 -26.51 -14.33
C ALA A 499 -4.03 -26.85 -14.61
N LYS A 500 -3.45 -26.26 -15.67
CA LYS A 500 -2.04 -26.42 -16.02
C LYS A 500 -1.11 -25.82 -14.97
N LEU A 501 -1.41 -24.63 -14.44
CA LEU A 501 -0.66 -24.01 -13.36
C LEU A 501 -0.68 -24.88 -12.09
N ASN A 502 -1.85 -25.35 -11.68
CA ASN A 502 -1.96 -26.25 -10.53
C ASN A 502 -1.16 -27.53 -10.75
N SER A 503 -1.21 -28.14 -11.95
CA SER A 503 -0.39 -29.31 -12.29
C SER A 503 1.13 -29.04 -12.25
N LEU A 504 1.59 -27.83 -12.57
CA LEU A 504 3.00 -27.46 -12.47
C LEU A 504 3.42 -27.28 -11.00
N ILE A 505 2.58 -26.63 -10.18
CA ILE A 505 2.80 -26.48 -8.74
C ILE A 505 2.77 -27.85 -8.05
N ASP A 506 1.85 -28.73 -8.43
CA ASP A 506 1.70 -30.07 -7.86
C ASP A 506 2.87 -31.00 -8.17
N ALA A 507 3.57 -30.76 -9.28
CA ALA A 507 4.77 -31.48 -9.71
C ALA A 507 6.05 -31.05 -8.95
N ILE A 508 6.01 -29.97 -8.16
CA ILE A 508 7.12 -29.59 -7.29
C ILE A 508 7.34 -30.70 -6.26
N PRO A 509 8.55 -31.28 -6.14
CA PRO A 509 8.80 -32.40 -5.24
C PRO A 509 8.46 -32.10 -3.78
N ALA A 510 7.94 -33.10 -3.09
CA ALA A 510 7.68 -33.06 -1.66
C ALA A 510 8.99 -32.87 -0.85
N PRO A 511 8.91 -32.44 0.43
CA PRO A 511 10.07 -32.02 1.25
C PRO A 511 11.27 -32.98 1.31
N SER A 512 11.08 -34.27 1.02
CA SER A 512 12.10 -35.32 1.12
C SER A 512 13.10 -35.39 -0.04
N HIS A 513 12.83 -34.81 -1.22
CA HIS A 513 13.74 -34.92 -2.38
C HIS A 513 13.75 -33.68 -3.29
N GLY A 514 14.67 -32.74 -3.05
CA GLY A 514 15.08 -31.76 -4.07
C GLY A 514 15.43 -30.37 -3.54
N LEU A 515 14.52 -29.76 -2.76
CA LEU A 515 14.63 -28.34 -2.38
C LEU A 515 14.66 -28.07 -0.87
N GLY A 516 14.46 -29.09 -0.02
CA GLY A 516 14.50 -28.94 1.44
C GLY A 516 13.40 -28.06 2.05
N LEU A 517 12.39 -27.64 1.25
CA LEU A 517 11.27 -26.83 1.74
C LEU A 517 10.43 -27.64 2.75
N PRO A 518 10.14 -27.11 3.95
CA PRO A 518 9.34 -27.84 4.95
C PRO A 518 7.83 -27.88 4.67
N TRP A 519 7.35 -27.30 3.57
CA TRP A 519 5.95 -27.37 3.12
C TRP A 519 5.85 -27.54 1.59
N LYS A 520 4.69 -28.00 1.10
CA LYS A 520 4.40 -28.02 -0.34
C LYS A 520 3.88 -26.64 -0.79
N PRO A 521 4.47 -26.00 -1.83
CA PRO A 521 3.95 -24.76 -2.39
C PRO A 521 2.52 -24.93 -2.95
N THR A 522 1.76 -23.85 -2.96
CA THR A 522 0.38 -23.79 -3.48
C THR A 522 0.17 -22.56 -4.37
N SER A 523 -0.97 -22.47 -5.04
CA SER A 523 -1.41 -21.23 -5.72
C SER A 523 -1.49 -20.01 -4.78
N SER A 524 -1.72 -20.24 -3.48
CA SER A 524 -1.65 -19.23 -2.42
C SER A 524 -0.23 -18.65 -2.20
N ASP A 525 0.80 -19.25 -2.81
CA ASP A 525 2.18 -18.76 -2.77
C ASP A 525 2.56 -17.81 -3.91
N ILE A 526 1.64 -17.59 -4.85
CA ILE A 526 1.81 -16.58 -5.90
C ILE A 526 1.81 -15.18 -5.26
N VAL A 527 2.85 -14.39 -5.52
CA VAL A 527 3.02 -13.01 -5.01
C VAL A 527 2.81 -11.96 -6.10
N PHE A 528 3.04 -12.32 -7.37
CA PHE A 528 2.79 -11.46 -8.53
C PHE A 528 2.21 -12.26 -9.70
N ALA A 529 1.32 -11.63 -10.47
CA ALA A 529 0.76 -12.19 -11.70
C ALA A 529 0.68 -11.13 -12.82
N ALA A 530 1.09 -11.50 -14.03
CA ALA A 530 0.82 -10.75 -15.25
C ALA A 530 -0.23 -11.52 -16.06
N LEU A 531 -1.40 -10.94 -16.24
CA LEU A 531 -2.53 -11.56 -16.93
C LEU A 531 -2.79 -10.80 -18.24
N LEU A 532 -2.46 -11.42 -19.37
CA LEU A 532 -2.65 -10.83 -20.69
C LEU A 532 -3.90 -11.43 -21.34
N LEU A 533 -4.77 -10.56 -21.84
CA LEU A 533 -5.97 -10.89 -22.60
C LEU A 533 -5.75 -10.47 -24.06
N LYS A 534 -6.56 -11.01 -24.97
CA LYS A 534 -6.68 -10.47 -26.33
C LYS A 534 -7.70 -9.33 -26.42
N ASP A 535 -8.79 -9.46 -25.69
CA ASP A 535 -9.83 -8.43 -25.52
C ASP A 535 -10.15 -8.24 -24.04
N ILE A 536 -10.08 -7.00 -23.56
CA ILE A 536 -10.37 -6.62 -22.18
C ILE A 536 -11.85 -6.79 -21.81
N SER A 537 -12.76 -6.90 -22.79
CA SER A 537 -14.19 -7.13 -22.55
C SER A 537 -14.45 -8.42 -21.73
N HIS A 538 -13.57 -9.41 -21.89
CA HIS A 538 -13.65 -10.69 -21.18
C HIS A 538 -13.12 -10.66 -19.73
N PHE A 539 -12.59 -9.52 -19.26
CA PHE A 539 -12.00 -9.33 -17.92
C PHE A 539 -12.90 -9.86 -16.79
N GLY A 540 -14.21 -9.60 -16.82
CA GLY A 540 -15.15 -10.07 -15.79
C GLY A 540 -15.27 -11.60 -15.74
N ALA A 541 -15.43 -12.24 -16.91
CA ALA A 541 -15.56 -13.70 -17.01
C ALA A 541 -14.25 -14.43 -16.68
N ILE A 542 -13.11 -13.86 -17.08
CA ILE A 542 -11.78 -14.39 -16.77
C ILE A 542 -11.47 -14.23 -15.27
N ASN A 543 -11.80 -13.09 -14.66
CA ASN A 543 -11.62 -12.90 -13.21
C ASN A 543 -12.35 -13.96 -12.38
N ALA A 544 -13.58 -14.36 -12.77
CA ALA A 544 -14.36 -15.38 -12.07
C ALA A 544 -13.67 -16.77 -12.08
N VAL A 545 -12.95 -17.11 -13.16
CA VAL A 545 -12.13 -18.33 -13.24
C VAL A 545 -10.80 -18.14 -12.50
N TYR A 546 -10.13 -17.02 -12.68
CA TYR A 546 -8.85 -16.72 -12.04
C TYR A 546 -8.98 -16.68 -10.50
N SER A 547 -10.11 -16.23 -9.95
CA SER A 547 -10.37 -16.31 -8.50
C SER A 547 -10.38 -17.73 -7.95
N THR A 548 -10.69 -18.76 -8.75
CA THR A 548 -10.69 -20.16 -8.26
C THR A 548 -9.30 -20.75 -8.07
N LEU A 549 -8.24 -20.01 -8.42
CA LEU A 549 -6.87 -20.38 -8.03
C LEU A 549 -6.64 -20.19 -6.53
N PHE A 550 -7.30 -19.23 -5.90
CA PHE A 550 -7.07 -18.89 -4.50
C PHE A 550 -8.14 -19.54 -3.62
N ARG A 551 -7.79 -19.89 -2.38
CA ARG A 551 -8.75 -20.53 -1.47
C ARG A 551 -9.83 -19.53 -1.11
N SER A 552 -11.09 -19.99 -1.09
CA SER A 552 -12.21 -19.13 -0.69
C SER A 552 -11.95 -18.55 0.69
N GLY A 553 -12.04 -17.22 0.81
CA GLY A 553 -11.85 -16.53 2.08
C GLY A 553 -10.40 -16.24 2.50
N GLU A 554 -9.41 -16.65 1.71
CA GLU A 554 -7.99 -16.40 1.96
C GLU A 554 -7.59 -14.95 1.58
N PRO A 555 -6.85 -14.23 2.45
CA PRO A 555 -6.46 -12.85 2.19
C PRO A 555 -5.24 -12.73 1.29
N ASN A 556 -5.04 -11.52 0.77
CA ASN A 556 -3.88 -11.11 -0.02
C ASN A 556 -3.62 -12.01 -1.24
N PRO A 557 -4.55 -12.09 -2.22
CA PRO A 557 -4.23 -12.60 -3.55
C PRO A 557 -3.07 -11.79 -4.16
N PRO A 558 -2.31 -12.33 -5.12
CA PRO A 558 -1.10 -11.69 -5.64
C PRO A 558 -1.31 -10.27 -6.16
N ALA A 559 -0.23 -9.48 -6.17
CA ALA A 559 -0.20 -8.23 -6.93
C ALA A 559 -0.35 -8.54 -8.43
N ARG A 560 -1.07 -7.72 -9.18
CA ARG A 560 -1.45 -8.06 -10.56
C ARG A 560 -1.43 -6.89 -11.53
N VAL A 561 -0.94 -7.14 -12.73
CA VAL A 561 -1.13 -6.29 -13.93
C VAL A 561 -2.08 -7.01 -14.88
N THR A 562 -3.00 -6.31 -15.54
CA THR A 562 -3.96 -6.95 -16.46
C THR A 562 -4.25 -6.09 -17.68
N LEU A 563 -3.83 -6.56 -18.86
CA LEU A 563 -3.77 -5.78 -20.09
C LEU A 563 -4.41 -6.56 -21.23
N ALA A 564 -4.92 -5.88 -22.26
CA ALA A 564 -5.21 -6.51 -23.55
C ALA A 564 -4.09 -6.22 -24.56
N CYS A 565 -3.54 -7.27 -25.16
CA CYS A 565 -2.40 -7.26 -26.06
C CYS A 565 -2.75 -7.93 -27.39
N ASP A 566 -1.97 -7.68 -28.45
CA ASP A 566 -2.09 -8.38 -29.74
C ASP A 566 -1.52 -9.81 -29.63
N LEU A 567 -2.23 -10.66 -28.87
CA LEU A 567 -1.86 -12.05 -28.62
C LEU A 567 -1.87 -12.89 -29.91
N PRO A 568 -1.00 -13.92 -30.03
CA PRO A 568 -0.96 -14.80 -31.19
C PRO A 568 -2.29 -15.44 -31.55
N ALA A 569 -2.47 -15.77 -32.83
CA ALA A 569 -3.66 -16.47 -33.32
C ALA A 569 -3.90 -17.80 -32.55
N GLY A 570 -5.12 -17.96 -32.03
CA GLY A 570 -5.52 -19.10 -31.20
C GLY A 570 -5.25 -18.93 -29.69
N ILE A 571 -4.50 -17.90 -29.28
CA ILE A 571 -4.26 -17.57 -27.86
C ILE A 571 -5.14 -16.37 -27.50
N GLU A 572 -6.06 -16.57 -26.56
CA GLU A 572 -6.99 -15.56 -26.07
C GLU A 572 -6.60 -15.03 -24.68
N VAL A 573 -5.86 -15.85 -23.91
CA VAL A 573 -5.38 -15.53 -22.56
C VAL A 573 -3.97 -16.10 -22.36
N SER A 574 -3.12 -15.35 -21.65
CA SER A 574 -1.83 -15.81 -21.14
C SER A 574 -1.66 -15.36 -19.69
N LEU A 575 -1.12 -16.25 -18.84
CA LEU A 575 -0.82 -15.96 -17.44
C LEU A 575 0.67 -16.21 -17.16
N SER A 576 1.33 -15.23 -16.54
CA SER A 576 2.63 -15.45 -15.88
C SER A 576 2.50 -15.21 -14.39
N VAL A 577 3.24 -15.95 -13.58
CA VAL A 577 3.20 -15.88 -12.11
C VAL A 577 4.59 -15.98 -11.49
N ILE A 578 4.77 -15.31 -10.35
CA ILE A 578 5.92 -15.47 -9.46
C ILE A 578 5.42 -16.04 -8.14
N LEU A 579 5.95 -17.18 -7.72
CA LEU A 579 5.70 -17.80 -6.42
C LEU A 579 6.88 -17.52 -5.49
N ASP A 580 6.61 -17.04 -4.28
CA ASP A 580 7.62 -16.95 -3.23
C ASP A 580 7.69 -18.29 -2.47
N LEU A 581 8.86 -18.90 -2.39
CA LEU A 581 9.08 -20.22 -1.78
C LEU A 581 9.46 -20.13 -0.31
N ARG A 582 9.15 -19.01 0.36
CA ARG A 582 9.38 -18.76 1.78
C ARG A 582 8.07 -18.71 2.58
N PRO A 583 8.10 -18.80 3.91
CA PRO A 583 6.88 -18.94 4.70
C PRO A 583 5.93 -17.74 4.51
N ARG A 584 4.64 -18.01 4.23
CA ARG A 584 3.64 -16.96 3.94
C ARG A 584 3.54 -15.88 5.02
N GLY A 585 3.78 -16.24 6.28
CA GLY A 585 3.80 -15.30 7.42
C GLY A 585 4.87 -14.21 7.35
N SER A 586 5.91 -14.39 6.52
CA SER A 586 6.93 -13.37 6.26
C SER A 586 6.53 -12.31 5.22
N ARG A 587 5.35 -12.44 4.59
CA ARG A 587 4.90 -11.54 3.51
C ARG A 587 3.94 -10.47 4.05
N ARG A 588 3.90 -9.30 3.40
CA ARG A 588 2.97 -8.21 3.76
C ARG A 588 2.13 -7.77 2.57
N GLY A 589 0.83 -8.04 2.61
CA GLY A 589 -0.11 -7.60 1.56
C GLY A 589 -0.68 -6.21 1.81
N LEU A 590 -0.96 -5.48 0.73
CA LEU A 590 -1.89 -4.36 0.69
C LEU A 590 -3.06 -4.77 -0.20
N HIS A 591 -4.17 -5.16 0.41
CA HIS A 591 -5.43 -5.46 -0.27
C HIS A 591 -6.45 -4.42 0.20
N VAL A 592 -7.05 -3.67 -0.73
CA VAL A 592 -7.99 -2.58 -0.44
C VAL A 592 -9.28 -2.85 -1.20
N GLN A 593 -10.31 -3.32 -0.49
CA GLN A 593 -11.61 -3.63 -1.08
C GLN A 593 -12.62 -2.51 -0.84
N SER A 594 -12.40 -1.68 0.18
CA SER A 594 -13.26 -0.54 0.53
C SER A 594 -13.01 0.72 -0.31
N ARG A 595 -14.07 1.45 -0.65
CA ARG A 595 -13.97 2.83 -1.17
C ARG A 595 -13.43 3.76 -0.07
N SER A 596 -12.39 4.53 -0.41
CA SER A 596 -11.71 5.49 0.48
C SER A 596 -11.29 6.73 -0.32
N TYR A 597 -10.76 7.78 0.32
CA TYR A 597 -10.11 8.89 -0.42
C TYR A 597 -8.64 8.61 -0.79
N TRP A 598 -8.02 7.57 -0.21
CA TRP A 598 -6.58 7.35 -0.29
C TRP A 598 -6.16 6.50 -1.50
N ALA A 599 -6.77 5.34 -1.73
CA ALA A 599 -6.47 4.49 -2.88
C ALA A 599 -7.72 3.84 -3.47
N PRO A 600 -7.76 3.58 -4.79
CA PRO A 600 -8.85 2.83 -5.41
C PRO A 600 -8.95 1.40 -4.88
N ALA A 601 -10.18 0.93 -4.73
CA ALA A 601 -10.46 -0.46 -4.39
C ALA A 601 -10.08 -1.42 -5.53
N ASN A 602 -9.76 -2.67 -5.22
CA ASN A 602 -9.45 -3.69 -6.23
C ASN A 602 -10.69 -3.98 -7.10
N ILE A 603 -10.56 -3.89 -8.42
CA ILE A 603 -11.63 -4.23 -9.39
C ILE A 603 -11.64 -5.71 -9.79
N GLY A 604 -11.00 -6.58 -9.00
CA GLY A 604 -10.82 -8.01 -9.24
C GLY A 604 -9.98 -8.65 -8.12
N PRO A 605 -9.73 -9.98 -8.18
CA PRO A 605 -9.02 -10.71 -7.13
C PRO A 605 -7.49 -10.50 -7.21
N TYR A 606 -6.99 -9.39 -6.70
CA TYR A 606 -5.57 -9.06 -6.61
C TYR A 606 -5.31 -8.13 -5.41
N SER A 607 -4.07 -8.04 -4.94
CA SER A 607 -3.64 -7.02 -3.96
C SER A 607 -3.02 -5.82 -4.69
N GLN A 608 -3.14 -4.60 -4.15
CA GLN A 608 -2.40 -3.42 -4.63
C GLN A 608 -0.89 -3.67 -4.54
N ALA A 609 -0.41 -4.35 -3.49
CA ALA A 609 0.98 -4.75 -3.38
C ALA A 609 1.17 -6.02 -2.52
N ILE A 610 2.23 -6.78 -2.80
CA ILE A 610 2.76 -7.84 -1.94
C ILE A 610 4.24 -7.53 -1.68
N CYS A 611 4.59 -7.26 -0.42
CA CYS A 611 5.98 -7.18 0.02
C CYS A 611 6.49 -8.57 0.37
N VAL A 612 7.70 -8.86 -0.09
CA VAL A 612 8.42 -10.10 0.18
C VAL A 612 9.84 -9.71 0.60
N PRO A 613 10.39 -10.24 1.71
CA PRO A 613 11.77 -9.95 2.08
C PRO A 613 12.74 -10.45 1.01
N LEU A 614 13.98 -9.95 1.00
CA LEU A 614 15.05 -10.46 0.13
C LEU A 614 15.95 -11.49 0.79
N LYS A 615 15.92 -11.57 2.12
CA LYS A 615 16.57 -12.63 2.92
C LYS A 615 15.52 -13.40 3.69
N ALA A 616 15.68 -14.71 3.81
CA ALA A 616 15.02 -15.44 4.88
C ALA A 616 15.79 -15.18 6.18
N PRO A 617 15.13 -14.80 7.29
CA PRO A 617 15.79 -14.83 8.58
C PRO A 617 16.09 -16.28 8.97
N GLN A 618 17.37 -16.65 9.00
CA GLN A 618 17.79 -17.89 9.65
C GLN A 618 17.64 -17.70 11.17
N ASP A 619 17.05 -18.69 11.83
CA ASP A 619 16.84 -18.80 13.29
C ASP A 619 16.05 -17.68 14.01
N SER A 620 15.38 -16.78 13.28
CA SER A 620 14.43 -15.85 13.91
C SER A 620 13.11 -16.59 14.23
N PRO A 621 12.49 -16.38 15.42
CA PRO A 621 11.28 -17.12 15.80
C PRO A 621 10.15 -16.86 14.80
N VAL A 622 9.29 -17.88 14.63
CA VAL A 622 8.28 -18.04 13.54
C VAL A 622 7.27 -16.89 13.39
N ASN A 623 7.28 -15.89 14.28
CA ASN A 623 6.36 -14.74 14.32
C ASN A 623 7.04 -13.35 14.28
N VAL A 624 8.31 -13.22 13.91
CA VAL A 624 8.90 -11.86 13.74
C VAL A 624 8.29 -11.18 12.51
N ASN A 625 7.48 -10.15 12.77
CA ASN A 625 6.91 -9.26 11.78
C ASN A 625 8.04 -8.55 11.00
N VAL A 626 8.03 -8.66 9.68
CA VAL A 626 9.11 -8.14 8.82
C VAL A 626 9.27 -6.61 8.89
N HIS A 627 8.21 -5.88 9.29
CA HIS A 627 8.33 -4.46 9.64
C HIS A 627 9.25 -4.21 10.85
N ASP A 628 9.18 -5.06 11.87
CA ASP A 628 9.90 -4.88 13.13
C ASP A 628 11.33 -5.45 13.05
N ALA A 629 11.61 -6.27 12.04
CA ALA A 629 12.94 -6.76 11.68
C ALA A 629 13.69 -5.88 10.66
N GLU A 630 13.04 -4.83 10.14
CA GLU A 630 13.61 -3.84 9.19
C GLU A 630 14.39 -4.47 8.01
N LEU A 631 13.93 -5.63 7.51
CA LEU A 631 14.57 -6.36 6.42
C LEU A 631 14.34 -5.67 5.08
N VAL A 632 15.33 -5.71 4.18
CA VAL A 632 15.17 -5.26 2.79
C VAL A 632 14.11 -6.11 2.08
N GLU A 633 13.14 -5.47 1.44
CA GLU A 633 12.01 -6.10 0.77
C GLU A 633 11.93 -5.71 -0.72
N VAL A 634 11.46 -6.65 -1.54
CA VAL A 634 10.88 -6.37 -2.85
C VAL A 634 9.39 -6.16 -2.68
N VAL A 635 8.87 -5.08 -3.25
CA VAL A 635 7.46 -4.73 -3.26
C VAL A 635 6.92 -4.97 -4.66
N HIS A 636 6.23 -6.09 -4.86
CA HIS A 636 5.49 -6.32 -6.10
C HIS A 636 4.24 -5.46 -6.06
N VAL A 637 4.11 -4.50 -6.98
CA VAL A 637 2.95 -3.58 -7.06
C VAL A 637 2.06 -3.97 -8.24
N ALA A 638 0.75 -3.86 -8.05
CA ALA A 638 -0.25 -4.04 -9.10
C ALA A 638 -0.24 -2.85 -10.08
N GLY A 639 -0.78 -3.06 -11.28
CA GLY A 639 -1.02 -1.98 -12.22
C GLY A 639 -2.03 -0.98 -11.65
N GLN A 640 -1.72 0.31 -11.80
CA GLN A 640 -2.54 1.41 -11.30
C GLN A 640 -3.23 2.11 -12.47
N ILE A 641 -4.56 2.21 -12.44
CA ILE A 641 -5.36 2.98 -13.41
C ILE A 641 -5.91 4.25 -12.75
N PRO A 642 -6.24 5.32 -13.52
CA PRO A 642 -6.66 6.63 -12.99
C PRO A 642 -8.10 6.63 -12.48
N LEU A 643 -8.41 5.74 -11.54
CA LEU A 643 -9.67 5.74 -10.82
C LEU A 643 -9.66 6.82 -9.73
N ILE A 644 -10.76 7.56 -9.61
CA ILE A 644 -11.02 8.44 -8.47
C ILE A 644 -11.38 7.54 -7.27
N PRO A 645 -10.55 7.47 -6.20
CA PRO A 645 -10.68 6.46 -5.14
C PRO A 645 -12.07 6.37 -4.50
N GLN A 646 -12.70 7.51 -4.26
CA GLN A 646 -13.98 7.59 -3.56
C GLN A 646 -15.18 7.25 -4.44
N SER A 647 -15.09 7.41 -5.76
CA SER A 647 -16.19 7.12 -6.71
C SER A 647 -16.03 5.81 -7.47
N MET A 648 -14.80 5.29 -7.58
CA MET A 648 -14.43 4.14 -8.43
C MET A 648 -14.70 4.35 -9.93
N GLN A 649 -14.80 5.61 -10.36
CA GLN A 649 -14.90 5.99 -11.77
C GLN A 649 -13.52 6.38 -12.31
N VAL A 650 -13.29 6.14 -13.60
CA VAL A 650 -12.09 6.65 -14.30
C VAL A 650 -12.18 8.17 -14.37
N LEU A 651 -11.06 8.85 -14.15
CA LEU A 651 -10.98 10.31 -14.26
C LEU A 651 -11.31 10.77 -15.68
N SER A 652 -12.46 11.43 -15.84
CA SER A 652 -12.81 12.18 -17.04
C SER A 652 -11.91 13.40 -17.16
N GLY A 653 -10.93 13.33 -18.07
CA GLY A 653 -9.92 14.37 -18.27
C GLY A 653 -8.95 14.01 -19.39
N SER A 654 -8.01 14.90 -19.66
CA SER A 654 -6.93 14.70 -20.63
C SER A 654 -6.02 13.53 -20.26
N PHE A 655 -5.24 13.06 -21.23
CA PHE A 655 -4.26 12.00 -21.01
C PHE A 655 -3.26 12.34 -19.89
N LEU A 656 -2.79 13.59 -19.83
CA LEU A 656 -1.87 14.07 -18.80
C LEU A 656 -2.45 13.93 -17.39
N GLU A 657 -3.71 14.32 -17.20
CA GLU A 657 -4.43 14.25 -15.93
C GLU A 657 -4.63 12.81 -15.46
N GLN A 658 -4.96 11.92 -16.40
CA GLN A 658 -5.03 10.48 -16.17
C GLN A 658 -3.65 9.88 -15.82
N ALA A 659 -2.59 10.24 -16.56
CA ALA A 659 -1.23 9.76 -16.30
C ALA A 659 -0.72 10.22 -14.93
N VAL A 660 -1.03 11.44 -14.51
CA VAL A 660 -0.67 11.98 -13.19
C VAL A 660 -1.44 11.28 -12.06
N LEU A 661 -2.77 11.12 -12.16
CA LEU A 661 -3.55 10.46 -11.12
C LEU A 661 -3.16 8.97 -10.95
N SER A 662 -2.97 8.26 -12.06
CA SER A 662 -2.55 6.86 -12.04
C SER A 662 -1.15 6.70 -11.41
N LEU A 663 -0.21 7.62 -11.69
CA LEU A 663 1.12 7.59 -11.07
C LEU A 663 1.10 7.95 -9.58
N GLN A 664 0.20 8.84 -9.16
CA GLN A 664 -0.02 9.14 -7.75
C GLN A 664 -0.46 7.91 -6.95
N HIS A 665 -1.32 7.06 -7.50
CA HIS A 665 -1.71 5.82 -6.83
C HIS A 665 -0.53 4.88 -6.64
N LEU A 666 0.37 4.77 -7.64
CA LEU A 666 1.62 4.01 -7.51
C LEU A 666 2.50 4.57 -6.39
N TRP A 667 2.61 5.90 -6.30
CA TRP A 667 3.36 6.60 -5.26
C TRP A 667 2.78 6.40 -3.86
N ARG A 668 1.47 6.56 -3.68
CA ARG A 668 0.78 6.35 -2.40
C ARG A 668 0.96 4.90 -1.91
N VAL A 669 0.77 3.92 -2.80
CA VAL A 669 1.03 2.50 -2.50
C VAL A 669 2.50 2.27 -2.13
N GLY A 670 3.45 2.88 -2.84
CA GLY A 670 4.88 2.82 -2.51
C GLY A 670 5.20 3.40 -1.14
N GLN A 671 4.63 4.56 -0.79
CA GLN A 671 4.81 5.23 0.50
C GLN A 671 4.33 4.36 1.67
N GLU A 672 3.08 3.88 1.62
CA GLU A 672 2.49 2.96 2.63
C GLU A 672 3.22 1.60 2.71
N ARG A 673 3.93 1.19 1.65
CA ARG A 673 4.73 -0.03 1.67
C ARG A 673 6.17 0.17 2.13
N GLY A 674 6.62 1.42 2.33
CA GLY A 674 7.98 1.75 2.74
C GLY A 674 9.00 1.72 1.60
N VAL A 675 8.56 1.83 0.35
CA VAL A 675 9.45 1.90 -0.82
C VAL A 675 10.43 3.06 -0.65
N ASP A 676 11.68 2.82 -0.95
CA ASP A 676 12.78 3.80 -0.97
C ASP A 676 13.11 4.22 -2.41
N LEU A 677 12.92 3.31 -3.37
CA LEU A 677 13.39 3.45 -4.74
C LEU A 677 12.53 2.63 -5.71
N TRP A 678 12.21 3.25 -6.85
CA TRP A 678 11.73 2.57 -8.06
C TRP A 678 12.92 2.32 -9.02
N PRO A 679 13.12 1.09 -9.52
CA PRO A 679 14.20 0.75 -10.43
C PRO A 679 13.90 1.11 -11.88
N TRP A 680 12.61 1.22 -12.23
CA TRP A 680 12.09 1.62 -13.54
C TRP A 680 10.65 2.11 -13.41
N GLY A 681 10.13 2.82 -14.40
CA GLY A 681 8.71 3.13 -14.55
C GLY A 681 8.17 2.58 -15.86
N VAL A 682 7.08 1.82 -15.81
CA VAL A 682 6.38 1.32 -17.01
C VAL A 682 5.00 1.99 -17.10
N ALA A 683 4.71 2.61 -18.23
CA ALA A 683 3.37 3.10 -18.58
C ALA A 683 2.80 2.27 -19.74
N PHE A 684 1.77 1.47 -19.46
CA PHE A 684 0.99 0.85 -20.52
C PHE A 684 0.03 1.89 -21.09
N LEU A 685 0.01 2.05 -22.40
CA LEU A 685 -0.79 3.05 -23.11
C LEU A 685 -1.86 2.36 -23.95
N GLN A 686 -3.12 2.75 -23.78
CA GLN A 686 -4.18 2.31 -24.70
C GLN A 686 -3.93 2.89 -26.10
N HIS A 687 -3.98 2.03 -27.12
CA HIS A 687 -3.90 2.36 -28.54
C HIS A 687 -4.73 3.59 -28.93
N ASP A 688 -4.13 4.45 -29.75
CA ASP A 688 -4.63 5.77 -30.15
C ASP A 688 -3.93 6.22 -31.44
N GLU A 689 -4.38 7.33 -32.04
CA GLU A 689 -3.73 7.90 -33.23
C GLU A 689 -2.42 8.64 -32.89
N ASP A 690 -2.27 9.19 -31.68
CA ASP A 690 -1.11 9.99 -31.27
C ASP A 690 -0.36 9.41 -30.05
N ILE A 691 0.00 8.12 -30.16
CA ILE A 691 0.78 7.40 -29.16
C ILE A 691 2.17 8.02 -28.89
N PRO A 692 2.96 8.51 -29.88
CA PRO A 692 4.25 9.15 -29.60
C PRO A 692 4.14 10.33 -28.62
N THR A 693 3.11 11.16 -28.76
CA THR A 693 2.86 12.29 -27.85
C THR A 693 2.44 11.79 -26.46
N ARG A 694 1.60 10.74 -26.36
CA ARG A 694 1.26 10.12 -25.06
C ARG A 694 2.48 9.53 -24.35
N ALA A 695 3.38 8.88 -25.09
CA ALA A 695 4.63 8.33 -24.57
C ALA A 695 5.58 9.44 -24.07
N ASP A 696 5.70 10.55 -24.81
CA ASP A 696 6.46 11.73 -24.38
C ASP A 696 5.87 12.36 -23.11
N GLN A 697 4.54 12.56 -23.06
CA GLN A 697 3.86 13.08 -21.87
C GLN A 697 4.07 12.18 -20.65
N ALA A 698 3.90 10.86 -20.78
CA ALA A 698 4.16 9.91 -19.71
C ALA A 698 5.63 9.93 -19.26
N SER A 699 6.58 10.03 -20.19
CA SER A 699 8.01 10.16 -19.86
C SER A 699 8.31 11.44 -19.07
N LYS A 700 7.73 12.57 -19.49
CA LYS A 700 7.87 13.86 -18.78
C LYS A 700 7.27 13.80 -17.37
N VAL A 701 6.10 13.18 -17.20
CA VAL A 701 5.47 12.95 -15.89
C VAL A 701 6.38 12.10 -14.98
N TRP A 702 6.93 10.99 -15.49
CA TRP A 702 7.87 10.14 -14.74
C TRP A 702 9.15 10.89 -14.34
N GLN A 703 9.73 11.66 -15.26
CA GLN A 703 10.91 12.48 -14.98
C GLN A 703 10.62 13.53 -13.91
N GLN A 704 9.50 14.26 -14.02
CA GLN A 704 9.17 15.33 -13.08
C GLN A 704 8.85 14.83 -11.67
N VAL A 705 8.14 13.70 -11.48
CA VAL A 705 7.85 13.21 -10.12
C VAL A 705 9.14 12.79 -9.37
N ASN A 706 10.08 12.13 -10.05
CA ASN A 706 11.38 11.76 -9.48
C ASN A 706 12.30 12.99 -9.27
N GLN A 707 12.09 14.08 -10.02
CA GLN A 707 12.87 15.32 -9.89
C GLN A 707 12.33 16.29 -8.83
N ILE A 708 11.01 16.39 -8.64
CA ILE A 708 10.40 17.30 -7.65
C ILE A 708 10.55 16.69 -6.24
N GLY A 709 10.40 15.37 -6.12
CA GLY A 709 10.28 14.70 -4.83
C GLY A 709 8.91 14.95 -4.20
N THR A 710 8.65 14.32 -3.05
CA THR A 710 7.28 14.19 -2.50
C THR A 710 6.97 15.10 -1.31
N ARG A 711 7.94 15.89 -0.87
CA ARG A 711 7.71 16.88 0.19
C ARG A 711 7.08 18.13 -0.41
N PRO A 712 6.10 18.76 0.25
CA PRO A 712 5.65 20.10 -0.14
C PRO A 712 6.86 21.03 -0.10
N ALA A 713 7.11 21.74 -1.21
CA ALA A 713 8.12 22.77 -1.23
C ALA A 713 7.72 23.88 -0.25
N LYS A 714 8.46 24.02 0.86
CA LYS A 714 8.53 25.32 1.52
C LYS A 714 9.11 26.28 0.49
N ASP A 715 8.42 27.39 0.22
CA ASP A 715 8.92 28.43 -0.67
C ASP A 715 10.24 28.99 -0.12
N THR A 716 11.36 28.54 -0.66
CA THR A 716 12.71 29.03 -0.32
C THR A 716 13.03 30.37 -1.01
N SER A 717 12.01 31.15 -1.37
CA SER A 717 12.14 32.45 -2.03
C SER A 717 12.40 33.63 -1.08
N THR A 718 12.52 33.39 0.23
CA THR A 718 13.13 34.34 1.17
C THR A 718 14.60 33.98 1.36
N THR A 719 15.43 34.48 0.46
CA THR A 719 16.88 34.57 0.65
C THR A 719 17.20 35.62 1.72
N ASP A 720 17.09 35.25 3.00
CA ASP A 720 17.67 36.04 4.08
C ASP A 720 19.10 35.54 4.34
N SER A 721 20.03 36.20 3.66
CA SER A 721 21.44 36.18 4.02
C SER A 721 21.68 37.09 5.23
N SER A 722 21.56 36.53 6.43
CA SER A 722 22.06 37.16 7.66
C SER A 722 22.71 36.11 8.55
N GLU A 723 24.04 36.10 8.54
CA GLU A 723 24.84 35.57 9.63
C GLU A 723 24.61 36.47 10.85
N ASP A 724 23.72 36.08 11.76
CA ASP A 724 23.60 36.72 13.07
C ASP A 724 23.51 35.64 14.16
N GLU A 725 24.56 35.57 14.99
CA GLU A 725 24.46 35.01 16.33
C GLU A 725 23.49 35.89 17.13
N ASP A 726 22.28 35.40 17.41
CA ASP A 726 21.42 36.08 18.39
C ASP A 726 21.07 35.16 19.57
N GLY A 727 21.18 35.73 20.76
CA GLY A 727 21.40 34.98 21.99
C GLY A 727 20.15 34.29 22.54
N LEU A 728 20.30 33.02 22.94
CA LEU A 728 19.35 32.34 23.82
C LEU A 728 19.09 33.17 25.08
N ASP A 729 17.87 33.70 25.22
CA ASP A 729 17.48 34.52 26.38
C ASP A 729 17.69 33.75 27.69
N ALA A 730 18.37 34.40 28.64
CA ALA A 730 18.59 33.87 29.96
C ALA A 730 17.29 33.69 30.77
N TRP A 731 16.21 34.37 30.38
CA TRP A 731 14.88 34.22 30.99
C TRP A 731 14.25 32.86 30.63
N ASP A 732 14.39 32.40 29.39
CA ASP A 732 13.82 31.14 28.91
C ASP A 732 14.41 29.91 29.63
N ARG A 733 15.73 29.94 29.88
CA ARG A 733 16.43 28.89 30.65
C ARG A 733 15.93 28.74 32.10
N ALA A 734 15.31 29.77 32.68
CA ALA A 734 14.87 29.78 34.06
C ALA A 734 13.45 29.23 34.27
N TYR A 735 12.55 29.40 33.30
CA TYR A 735 11.12 29.07 33.47
C TYR A 735 10.55 28.06 32.45
N ASN A 736 11.16 27.86 31.28
CA ASN A 736 10.72 26.87 30.30
C ASN A 736 11.51 25.55 30.42
N ARG A 737 11.13 24.69 31.39
CA ARG A 737 11.52 23.26 31.41
C ARG A 737 10.66 22.41 30.47
N GLY A 738 10.41 22.90 29.26
CA GLY A 738 9.81 22.14 28.17
C GLY A 738 10.77 22.20 27.00
N SER A 739 11.43 21.08 26.68
CA SER A 739 12.39 21.06 25.58
C SER A 739 11.67 21.36 24.26
N THR A 740 11.96 22.50 23.66
CA THR A 740 11.43 22.94 22.37
C THR A 740 12.06 22.14 21.23
N TYR A 741 11.63 20.88 21.11
CA TYR A 741 11.72 20.16 19.85
C TYR A 741 10.63 20.70 18.92
N GLU A 742 11.00 21.65 18.06
CA GLU A 742 10.18 22.06 16.93
C GLU A 742 10.09 20.89 15.93
N ALA A 743 9.03 20.09 16.05
CA ALA A 743 8.78 19.04 15.08
C ALA A 743 8.36 19.68 13.73
N THR A 744 9.16 19.43 12.70
CA THR A 744 8.84 19.74 11.31
C THR A 744 7.59 18.97 10.89
N VAL A 745 6.59 19.68 10.35
CA VAL A 745 5.33 19.09 9.89
C VAL A 745 5.43 18.78 8.38
N GLY A 746 4.97 17.59 7.99
CA GLY A 746 4.98 17.12 6.59
C GLY A 746 6.09 16.10 6.28
N GLU A 747 6.85 15.65 7.28
CA GLU A 747 7.91 14.63 7.14
C GLU A 747 7.38 13.21 6.93
N HIS A 748 6.11 12.97 7.29
CA HIS A 748 5.41 11.71 6.98
C HIS A 748 5.36 11.40 5.46
N LEU A 749 5.54 12.41 4.60
CA LEU A 749 5.78 12.24 3.17
C LEU A 749 7.30 12.12 2.91
N HIS A 750 7.78 10.88 2.75
CA HIS A 750 9.20 10.64 2.45
C HIS A 750 9.51 10.78 0.96
N VAL A 751 10.65 11.41 0.66
CA VAL A 751 11.15 11.67 -0.70
C VAL A 751 11.39 10.36 -1.45
N LEU A 752 10.90 10.30 -2.69
CA LEU A 752 11.14 9.19 -3.63
C LEU A 752 11.83 9.73 -4.91
N PRO A 753 12.96 9.13 -5.34
CA PRO A 753 13.74 8.13 -4.62
C PRO A 753 14.41 8.73 -3.36
N LYS A 754 14.61 7.94 -2.29
CA LYS A 754 15.28 8.40 -1.07
C LYS A 754 16.75 8.70 -1.36
N PRO A 755 17.24 9.95 -1.24
CA PRO A 755 18.61 10.30 -1.62
C PRO A 755 19.68 9.52 -0.86
N SER A 756 19.43 9.22 0.42
CA SER A 756 20.32 8.45 1.29
C SER A 756 20.49 6.98 0.90
N ALA A 757 19.68 6.45 -0.03
CA ALA A 757 19.85 5.07 -0.52
C ALA A 757 21.09 4.92 -1.42
N PHE A 758 21.58 6.02 -1.98
CA PHE A 758 22.75 6.08 -2.84
C PHE A 758 23.99 6.52 -2.06
N LYS A 759 25.17 6.02 -2.45
CA LYS A 759 26.45 6.58 -2.00
C LYS A 759 26.62 7.95 -2.66
N GLU A 760 27.09 8.95 -1.90
CA GLU A 760 27.27 10.36 -2.29
C GLU A 760 27.39 10.59 -3.80
N THR A 761 26.32 11.08 -4.42
CA THR A 761 26.36 11.56 -5.80
C THR A 761 27.17 12.84 -5.85
N SER A 762 28.35 12.77 -6.47
CA SER A 762 29.11 13.97 -6.81
C SER A 762 28.27 14.87 -7.72
N SER A 763 28.09 16.13 -7.30
CA SER A 763 27.19 17.15 -7.88
C SER A 763 25.67 16.87 -7.72
N GLY A 764 24.88 17.94 -7.66
CA GLY A 764 23.46 17.95 -7.25
C GLY A 764 22.45 17.36 -8.25
N SER A 765 22.82 16.34 -9.01
CA SER A 765 21.90 15.65 -9.92
C SER A 765 20.99 14.67 -9.16
N ARG A 766 19.67 14.70 -9.43
CA ARG A 766 18.72 13.72 -8.89
C ARG A 766 18.64 12.51 -9.82
N PHE A 767 18.77 11.29 -9.27
CA PHE A 767 18.59 10.06 -10.03
C PHE A 767 17.16 9.96 -10.58
N VAL A 768 17.04 9.80 -11.90
CA VAL A 768 15.77 9.50 -12.56
C VAL A 768 15.85 8.07 -13.12
N PRO A 769 15.04 7.12 -12.62
CA PRO A 769 15.08 5.74 -13.09
C PRO A 769 14.66 5.62 -14.57
N PRO A 770 15.12 4.57 -15.28
CA PRO A 770 14.65 4.24 -16.63
C PRO A 770 13.12 4.22 -16.76
N PHE A 771 12.65 4.57 -17.95
CA PHE A 771 11.23 4.65 -18.31
C PHE A 771 10.94 3.85 -19.57
N ILE A 772 9.82 3.14 -19.58
CA ILE A 772 9.26 2.41 -20.72
C ILE A 772 7.79 2.82 -20.89
N ALA A 773 7.38 3.18 -22.11
CA ALA A 773 5.97 3.21 -22.51
C ALA A 773 5.71 2.05 -23.47
N ALA A 774 4.65 1.27 -23.20
CA ALA A 774 4.28 0.11 -24.01
C ALA A 774 2.86 0.30 -24.55
N GLU A 775 2.71 0.32 -25.87
CA GLU A 775 1.41 0.46 -26.51
C GLU A 775 0.68 -0.89 -26.54
N VAL A 776 -0.48 -0.94 -25.91
CA VAL A 776 -1.33 -2.13 -25.77
C VAL A 776 -2.71 -1.89 -26.38
N VAL A 777 -3.45 -2.96 -26.68
CA VAL A 777 -4.74 -2.90 -27.38
C VAL A 777 -5.78 -2.14 -26.55
N SER A 778 -5.91 -2.49 -25.27
CA SER A 778 -6.79 -1.79 -24.33
C SER A 778 -6.45 -2.10 -22.87
N LEU A 779 -6.97 -1.27 -21.96
CA LEU A 779 -6.73 -1.33 -20.52
C LEU A 779 -8.05 -1.52 -19.75
N PRO A 780 -8.01 -2.02 -18.50
CA PRO A 780 -9.19 -2.15 -17.67
C PRO A 780 -9.97 -0.84 -17.54
N ARG A 781 -11.30 -0.93 -17.56
CA ARG A 781 -12.22 0.23 -17.52
C ARG A 781 -12.05 1.25 -18.66
N ALA A 782 -11.35 0.90 -19.75
CA ALA A 782 -11.00 1.83 -20.83
C ALA A 782 -10.22 3.08 -20.34
N ALA A 783 -9.35 2.88 -19.34
CA ALA A 783 -8.36 3.87 -18.95
C ALA A 783 -7.37 4.12 -20.10
N THR A 784 -6.89 5.36 -20.28
CA THR A 784 -5.90 5.64 -21.34
C THR A 784 -4.48 5.19 -20.98
N VAL A 785 -4.21 4.95 -19.69
CA VAL A 785 -2.90 4.63 -19.13
C VAL A 785 -2.99 3.77 -17.87
N GLU A 786 -2.08 2.81 -17.73
CA GLU A 786 -1.86 2.01 -16.52
C GLU A 786 -0.37 2.05 -16.13
N TRP A 787 -0.05 2.59 -14.94
CA TRP A 787 1.32 2.64 -14.43
C TRP A 787 1.69 1.39 -13.63
N TRP A 788 2.90 0.89 -13.83
CA TRP A 788 3.46 -0.26 -13.13
C TRP A 788 4.95 -0.10 -12.80
N SER A 789 5.37 -0.66 -11.67
CA SER A 789 6.76 -0.78 -11.24
C SER A 789 6.91 -1.85 -10.16
N LEU A 790 8.15 -2.16 -9.80
CA LEU A 790 8.55 -2.99 -8.66
C LEU A 790 9.27 -2.08 -7.66
N GLY A 791 8.91 -2.09 -6.38
CA GLY A 791 9.58 -1.27 -5.36
C GLY A 791 10.71 -2.00 -4.65
N LEU A 792 11.73 -1.26 -4.20
CA LEU A 792 12.66 -1.70 -3.15
C LEU A 792 12.35 -0.93 -1.85
N ALA A 793 12.27 -1.63 -0.72
CA ALA A 793 11.97 -1.05 0.59
C ALA A 793 13.00 -1.46 1.65
N ASN A 794 13.13 -0.63 2.70
CA ASN A 794 14.05 -0.78 3.84
C ASN A 794 15.53 -0.95 3.47
N LEU A 795 15.96 -0.38 2.33
CA LEU A 795 17.36 -0.35 1.91
C LEU A 795 18.27 0.26 2.99
N LEU A 796 17.76 1.15 3.84
CA LEU A 796 18.49 2.04 4.74
C LEU A 796 18.79 1.55 6.17
N GLN A 797 18.21 0.43 6.65
CA GLN A 797 18.13 0.19 8.11
C GLN A 797 19.05 -0.90 8.72
N LEU A 798 19.66 -1.79 7.91
CA LEU A 798 20.84 -2.57 8.34
C LEU A 798 22.03 -1.64 8.73
N PRO A 799 23.02 -2.07 9.55
CA PRO A 799 24.05 -1.20 10.13
C PRO A 799 24.79 -0.28 9.13
N GLY A 800 24.79 1.02 9.42
CA GLY A 800 24.96 2.09 8.42
C GLY A 800 26.37 2.45 7.94
N SER A 801 27.31 1.49 7.82
CA SER A 801 28.72 1.79 7.48
C SER A 801 29.14 1.53 6.03
N VAL A 802 28.28 0.98 5.16
CA VAL A 802 28.67 0.56 3.80
C VAL A 802 27.60 0.92 2.74
N PRO A 803 27.99 1.38 1.53
CA PRO A 803 27.10 1.71 0.41
C PRO A 803 26.08 0.63 0.04
N ARG A 804 24.87 1.08 -0.34
CA ARG A 804 23.64 0.27 -0.23
C ARG A 804 22.93 0.04 -1.57
N ALA A 805 22.98 1.00 -2.50
CA ALA A 805 22.63 0.80 -3.89
C ALA A 805 23.59 1.59 -4.80
N TYR A 806 23.99 0.97 -5.91
CA TYR A 806 24.80 1.57 -6.97
C TYR A 806 23.99 1.62 -8.25
N THR A 807 24.06 2.73 -8.99
CA THR A 807 23.44 2.82 -10.32
C THR A 807 24.50 2.92 -11.39
N SER A 808 24.33 2.20 -12.50
CA SER A 808 25.21 2.28 -13.67
C SER A 808 24.38 2.37 -14.94
N ARG A 809 24.96 3.00 -15.98
CA ARG A 809 24.33 3.13 -17.29
C ARG A 809 25.39 3.02 -18.37
N ARG A 810 25.14 2.19 -19.38
CA ARG A 810 25.90 2.13 -20.62
C ARG A 810 24.97 2.36 -21.82
N ARG A 811 25.43 3.14 -22.79
CA ARG A 811 24.75 3.32 -24.09
C ARG A 811 25.57 2.59 -25.15
N TYR A 812 24.88 1.99 -26.10
CA TYR A 812 25.43 1.22 -27.21
C TYR A 812 24.81 1.71 -28.51
N THR A 813 25.42 1.37 -29.65
CA THR A 813 24.81 1.64 -30.98
C THR A 813 23.45 0.96 -31.15
N TRP A 814 23.26 -0.18 -30.47
CA TRP A 814 22.05 -0.99 -30.50
C TRP A 814 21.00 -0.60 -29.46
N GLY A 815 21.33 0.23 -28.47
CA GLY A 815 20.53 0.26 -27.25
C GLY A 815 21.15 0.95 -26.05
N SER A 816 20.65 0.61 -24.87
CA SER A 816 21.23 1.04 -23.61
C SER A 816 20.84 0.07 -22.49
N ILE A 817 21.75 -0.07 -21.54
CA ILE A 817 21.55 -0.85 -20.32
C ILE A 817 21.63 0.12 -19.13
N GLY A 818 20.63 0.11 -18.27
CA GLY A 818 20.63 0.78 -16.96
C GLY A 818 20.50 -0.26 -15.86
N THR A 819 21.24 -0.08 -14.76
CA THR A 819 21.19 -1.01 -13.61
C THR A 819 21.13 -0.31 -12.27
N ILE A 820 20.53 -1.00 -11.31
CA ILE A 820 20.61 -0.72 -9.88
C ILE A 820 21.07 -1.99 -9.17
N SER A 821 22.23 -1.93 -8.51
CA SER A 821 22.90 -3.08 -7.90
C SER A 821 23.03 -2.89 -6.39
N PHE A 822 22.75 -3.91 -5.59
CA PHE A 822 22.84 -3.85 -4.13
C PHE A 822 23.29 -5.19 -3.51
N GLN A 823 23.98 -5.12 -2.37
CA GLN A 823 24.61 -6.27 -1.72
C GLN A 823 23.84 -6.75 -0.48
N LEU A 824 23.73 -8.06 -0.30
CA LEU A 824 22.98 -8.70 0.77
C LEU A 824 23.90 -9.44 1.77
N ARG A 825 24.68 -8.69 2.56
CA ARG A 825 25.61 -9.24 3.58
C ARG A 825 24.96 -10.22 4.56
N GLN A 826 25.54 -11.41 4.73
CA GLN A 826 25.22 -12.30 5.85
C GLN A 826 26.08 -11.94 7.07
N GLN A 827 25.46 -11.73 8.23
CA GLN A 827 26.15 -11.83 9.53
C GLN A 827 25.79 -13.19 10.12
N GLU A 828 26.70 -14.16 10.00
CA GLU A 828 26.70 -15.30 10.92
C GLU A 828 27.05 -14.79 12.32
N GLN A 829 26.36 -15.25 13.35
CA GLN A 829 26.69 -14.89 14.73
C GLN A 829 28.10 -15.40 15.08
N GLU A 830 28.89 -14.57 15.75
CA GLU A 830 30.23 -14.92 16.21
C GLU A 830 30.17 -16.02 17.28
N GLN A 831 30.22 -17.29 16.84
CA GLN A 831 30.73 -18.38 17.66
C GLN A 831 32.22 -18.59 17.34
N GLU A 832 33.02 -18.68 18.41
CA GLU A 832 34.47 -18.60 18.34
C GLU A 832 35.13 -19.67 17.44
N GLN A 833 36.13 -19.23 16.68
CA GLN A 833 37.22 -20.06 16.13
C GLN A 833 36.86 -21.10 15.05
N SER A 834 36.31 -20.65 13.93
CA SER A 834 36.71 -21.18 12.61
C SER A 834 36.65 -20.08 11.53
N LEU A 835 37.39 -20.22 10.42
CA LEU A 835 37.39 -19.20 9.35
C LEU A 835 35.98 -19.12 8.72
N SER A 836 35.27 -18.02 8.95
CA SER A 836 33.95 -17.79 8.37
C SER A 836 34.03 -17.66 6.85
N ARG A 837 33.16 -18.41 6.15
CA ARG A 837 32.98 -18.27 4.70
C ARG A 837 31.92 -17.20 4.45
N MET A 838 32.36 -15.95 4.34
CA MET A 838 31.46 -14.88 3.88
C MET A 838 30.96 -15.20 2.46
N THR A 839 29.65 -15.38 2.32
CA THR A 839 28.97 -15.43 1.02
C THR A 839 28.22 -14.12 0.82
N ASP A 840 28.73 -13.27 -0.07
CA ASP A 840 28.05 -12.05 -0.48
C ASP A 840 27.22 -12.33 -1.73
N THR A 841 25.90 -12.23 -1.58
CA THR A 841 24.96 -12.23 -2.71
C THR A 841 24.73 -10.80 -3.18
N THR A 842 24.94 -10.53 -4.47
CA THR A 842 24.58 -9.26 -5.11
C THR A 842 23.29 -9.45 -5.90
N ILE A 843 22.38 -8.49 -5.84
CA ILE A 843 21.20 -8.43 -6.70
C ILE A 843 21.31 -7.21 -7.62
N HIS A 844 21.02 -7.42 -8.90
CA HIS A 844 21.05 -6.40 -9.94
C HIS A 844 19.66 -6.31 -10.59
N LEU A 845 19.04 -5.13 -10.47
CA LEU A 845 17.85 -4.78 -11.23
C LEU A 845 18.30 -4.13 -12.54
N VAL A 846 17.92 -4.71 -13.67
CA VAL A 846 18.43 -4.36 -15.01
C VAL A 846 17.30 -3.89 -15.89
N THR A 847 17.50 -2.79 -16.62
CA THR A 847 16.63 -2.36 -17.72
C THR A 847 17.45 -2.30 -19.00
N VAL A 848 16.99 -2.97 -20.05
CA VAL A 848 17.61 -2.97 -21.39
C VAL A 848 16.62 -2.34 -22.37
N LEU A 849 17.06 -1.34 -23.14
CA LEU A 849 16.27 -0.69 -24.19
C LEU A 849 16.98 -0.89 -25.54
N ILE A 850 16.28 -1.36 -26.57
CA ILE A 850 16.86 -1.76 -27.86
C ILE A 850 16.28 -0.92 -29.00
N HIS A 851 17.14 -0.16 -29.68
CA HIS A 851 16.78 0.70 -30.81
C HIS A 851 17.14 0.00 -32.12
N LEU A 852 16.23 -0.01 -33.09
CA LEU A 852 16.52 -0.43 -34.47
C LEU A 852 16.59 0.81 -35.37
N PRO A 853 17.77 1.19 -35.88
CA PRO A 853 17.87 2.23 -36.89
C PRO A 853 17.26 1.76 -38.22
N ALA A 854 16.26 2.49 -38.73
CA ALA A 854 15.62 2.20 -40.01
C ALA A 854 16.59 2.19 -41.22
N SER A 855 17.81 2.69 -41.05
CA SER A 855 18.87 2.77 -42.06
C SER A 855 19.81 1.56 -42.12
N LEU A 856 19.74 0.61 -41.18
CA LEU A 856 20.66 -0.55 -41.11
C LEU A 856 20.06 -1.87 -41.64
N ALA A 857 19.22 -1.78 -42.67
CA ALA A 857 18.91 -2.95 -43.48
C ALA A 857 20.16 -3.39 -44.28
N THR A 858 20.95 -4.35 -43.78
CA THR A 858 21.48 -5.53 -44.54
C THR A 858 22.58 -6.38 -43.88
N SER A 859 23.19 -6.03 -42.73
CA SER A 859 24.26 -6.86 -42.13
C SER A 859 24.24 -7.00 -40.60
N ASP A 860 24.12 -5.88 -39.86
CA ASP A 860 24.43 -5.87 -38.43
C ASP A 860 23.16 -5.88 -37.56
N ALA A 861 22.34 -6.92 -37.73
CA ALA A 861 21.23 -7.19 -36.82
C ALA A 861 21.77 -7.64 -35.46
N VAL A 862 21.32 -6.97 -34.39
CA VAL A 862 21.82 -7.19 -33.04
C VAL A 862 21.22 -8.47 -32.48
N ASP A 863 22.07 -9.46 -32.18
CA ASP A 863 21.62 -10.71 -31.58
C ASP A 863 21.53 -10.64 -30.06
N ALA A 864 20.74 -11.55 -29.49
CA ALA A 864 20.57 -11.67 -28.06
C ALA A 864 21.86 -12.09 -27.33
N GLU A 865 22.80 -12.75 -28.03
CA GLU A 865 24.10 -13.16 -27.47
C GLU A 865 24.99 -11.94 -27.18
N THR A 866 25.04 -10.98 -28.10
CA THR A 866 25.71 -9.69 -27.94
C THR A 866 25.18 -8.94 -26.73
N VAL A 867 23.85 -8.89 -26.57
CA VAL A 867 23.22 -8.15 -25.47
C VAL A 867 23.35 -8.89 -24.14
N GLU A 868 23.27 -10.22 -24.12
CA GLU A 868 23.54 -11.03 -22.93
C GLU A 868 24.99 -10.86 -22.45
N ARG A 869 25.97 -10.91 -23.36
CA ARG A 869 27.38 -10.62 -23.06
C ARG A 869 27.56 -9.20 -22.53
N ASP A 870 27.02 -8.19 -23.21
CA ASP A 870 27.18 -6.79 -22.81
C ASP A 870 26.54 -6.50 -21.42
N VAL A 871 25.48 -7.23 -21.04
CA VAL A 871 24.90 -7.23 -19.68
C VAL A 871 25.85 -7.88 -18.68
N ILE A 872 26.42 -9.05 -18.97
CA ILE A 872 27.35 -9.77 -18.08
C ILE A 872 28.68 -9.01 -17.88
N ASP A 873 29.23 -8.42 -18.95
CA ASP A 873 30.47 -7.65 -18.93
C ASP A 873 30.38 -6.39 -18.06
N MET A 874 29.19 -5.82 -17.93
CA MET A 874 28.93 -4.67 -17.04
C MET A 874 28.99 -5.04 -15.55
N PHE A 875 28.86 -6.32 -15.19
CA PHE A 875 29.01 -6.83 -13.83
C PHE A 875 30.41 -7.41 -13.54
N SER A 876 31.22 -7.66 -14.58
CA SER A 876 32.42 -8.52 -14.50
C SER A 876 33.76 -7.78 -14.49
N SER A 877 33.76 -6.44 -14.31
CA SER A 877 34.98 -5.62 -14.42
C SER A 877 35.85 -5.64 -13.16
N GLY A 878 36.79 -6.60 -13.09
CA GLY A 878 37.90 -6.65 -12.13
C GLY A 878 39.15 -7.28 -12.78
N PRO A 879 40.39 -6.94 -12.34
CA PRO A 879 41.61 -7.27 -13.09
C PRO A 879 42.12 -8.72 -12.98
N ASP A 880 41.56 -9.56 -12.10
CA ASP A 880 41.90 -10.98 -11.96
C ASP A 880 40.65 -11.86 -12.23
N GLN A 881 40.72 -12.76 -13.22
CA GLN A 881 39.61 -13.64 -13.61
C GLN A 881 39.71 -15.05 -12.99
N PRO A 882 38.90 -15.38 -11.97
CA PRO A 882 38.32 -16.71 -11.84
C PRO A 882 37.14 -16.89 -12.82
N ALA A 883 36.54 -18.08 -12.85
CA ALA A 883 35.35 -18.34 -13.66
C ALA A 883 34.19 -17.38 -13.33
N LEU A 884 33.38 -17.02 -14.35
CA LEU A 884 32.20 -16.18 -14.19
C LEU A 884 31.31 -16.71 -13.03
N PRO A 885 30.87 -15.85 -12.10
CA PRO A 885 29.95 -16.27 -11.05
C PRO A 885 28.62 -16.73 -11.67
N PRO A 886 27.89 -17.67 -11.03
CA PRO A 886 26.57 -18.05 -11.49
C PRO A 886 25.63 -16.84 -11.44
N VAL A 887 25.11 -16.47 -12.61
CA VAL A 887 24.08 -15.43 -12.76
C VAL A 887 22.72 -16.12 -12.91
N GLU A 888 21.78 -15.77 -12.04
CA GLU A 888 20.43 -16.33 -12.01
C GLU A 888 19.38 -15.24 -12.24
N VAL A 889 18.45 -15.45 -13.16
CA VAL A 889 17.34 -14.53 -13.43
C VAL A 889 16.17 -14.88 -12.51
N ALA A 890 16.03 -14.15 -11.39
CA ALA A 890 14.95 -14.42 -10.44
C ALA A 890 13.56 -14.15 -11.04
N HIS A 891 13.43 -13.05 -11.79
CA HIS A 891 12.25 -12.76 -12.61
C HIS A 891 12.59 -11.72 -13.69
N GLY A 892 11.74 -11.61 -14.71
CA GLY A 892 11.85 -10.52 -15.69
C GLY A 892 10.69 -10.45 -16.67
N THR A 893 10.55 -9.31 -17.34
CA THR A 893 9.49 -9.01 -18.31
C THR A 893 10.10 -8.42 -19.59
N ALA A 894 9.57 -8.83 -20.74
CA ALA A 894 9.98 -8.39 -22.07
C ALA A 894 8.79 -7.74 -22.79
N PHE A 895 8.95 -6.49 -23.19
CA PHE A 895 8.01 -5.74 -24.02
C PHE A 895 8.52 -5.77 -25.46
N ILE A 896 7.80 -6.45 -26.35
CA ILE A 896 8.25 -6.74 -27.73
C ILE A 896 7.23 -6.19 -28.72
N SER A 897 7.69 -5.37 -29.67
CA SER A 897 6.83 -4.78 -30.70
C SER A 897 6.53 -5.75 -31.86
N ALA A 898 5.37 -5.61 -32.49
CA ALA A 898 5.00 -6.43 -33.66
C ALA A 898 5.84 -6.14 -34.93
N ALA A 899 6.60 -5.05 -34.96
CA ALA A 899 7.50 -4.68 -36.05
C ALA A 899 8.73 -5.61 -36.16
N ASP A 900 9.08 -6.33 -35.09
CA ASP A 900 10.37 -7.00 -34.93
C ASP A 900 10.26 -8.55 -34.88
N GLN A 901 9.44 -9.12 -35.77
CA GLN A 901 9.04 -10.54 -35.71
C GLN A 901 10.21 -11.54 -35.89
N ASP A 902 11.26 -11.13 -36.61
CA ASP A 902 12.45 -11.97 -36.83
C ASP A 902 13.32 -12.08 -35.56
N GLN A 903 13.16 -11.17 -34.59
CA GLN A 903 13.84 -11.16 -33.29
C GLN A 903 13.10 -11.94 -32.20
N THR A 904 12.31 -12.95 -32.54
CA THR A 904 11.83 -13.94 -31.55
C THR A 904 12.94 -14.85 -30.99
N GLN A 905 14.20 -14.60 -31.34
CA GLN A 905 15.37 -15.35 -30.89
C GLN A 905 15.80 -15.04 -29.46
N TRP A 906 15.35 -13.93 -28.88
CA TRP A 906 15.74 -13.51 -27.53
C TRP A 906 15.34 -14.56 -26.48
N CYS A 907 14.17 -15.20 -26.64
CA CYS A 907 13.73 -16.28 -25.75
C CYS A 907 14.52 -17.61 -25.89
N LYS A 908 15.58 -17.68 -26.71
CA LYS A 908 16.41 -18.88 -26.89
C LYS A 908 17.68 -18.88 -26.02
N GLN A 909 18.12 -17.73 -25.53
CA GLN A 909 19.36 -17.60 -24.75
C GLN A 909 19.11 -17.69 -23.24
N ALA A 910 20.14 -18.06 -22.48
CA ALA A 910 20.00 -18.48 -21.09
C ALA A 910 19.44 -17.38 -20.17
N LEU A 911 19.86 -16.12 -20.36
CA LEU A 911 19.41 -14.99 -19.54
C LEU A 911 17.99 -14.53 -19.89
N PHE A 912 17.56 -14.71 -21.14
CA PHE A 912 16.31 -14.14 -21.65
C PHE A 912 15.20 -15.18 -21.93
N ALA A 913 15.47 -16.49 -21.83
CA ALA A 913 14.46 -17.54 -22.04
C ALA A 913 13.32 -17.54 -21.00
N ASN A 914 13.56 -17.00 -19.81
CA ASN A 914 12.63 -17.08 -18.67
C ASN A 914 11.66 -15.89 -18.54
N LEU A 915 11.70 -14.94 -19.48
CA LEU A 915 10.94 -13.70 -19.39
C LEU A 915 9.44 -13.89 -19.68
N THR A 916 8.62 -13.16 -18.94
CA THR A 916 7.23 -12.91 -19.32
C THR A 916 7.21 -12.00 -20.54
N VAL A 917 6.64 -12.47 -21.65
CA VAL A 917 6.56 -11.72 -22.90
C VAL A 917 5.22 -10.98 -22.97
N VAL A 918 5.30 -9.67 -23.17
CA VAL A 918 4.16 -8.76 -23.36
C VAL A 918 4.18 -8.27 -24.82
N PRO A 919 3.31 -8.78 -25.70
CA PRO A 919 3.18 -8.30 -27.06
C PRO A 919 2.64 -6.87 -27.08
N CYS A 920 3.35 -5.97 -27.74
CA CYS A 920 3.03 -4.56 -27.85
C CYS A 920 2.88 -4.18 -29.34
N LYS A 921 2.10 -3.13 -29.63
CA LYS A 921 2.07 -2.55 -30.99
C LYS A 921 3.37 -1.80 -31.27
N SER A 922 3.73 -0.91 -30.36
CA SER A 922 4.98 -0.16 -30.32
C SER A 922 5.49 -0.05 -28.88
N VAL A 923 6.78 0.26 -28.72
CA VAL A 923 7.42 0.52 -27.43
C VAL A 923 8.24 1.80 -27.54
N TYR A 924 8.27 2.59 -26.48
CA TYR A 924 9.11 3.78 -26.34
C TYR A 924 9.82 3.72 -25.00
N GLY A 925 10.89 4.49 -24.84
CA GLY A 925 11.62 4.48 -23.58
C GLY A 925 12.71 5.53 -23.49
N SER A 926 13.21 5.68 -22.27
CA SER A 926 14.37 6.49 -21.95
C SER A 926 15.16 5.76 -20.87
N ALA A 927 16.46 5.56 -21.06
CA ALA A 927 17.31 4.87 -20.09
C ALA A 927 17.69 5.73 -18.86
N GLY A 928 16.81 6.65 -18.45
CA GLY A 928 16.98 7.52 -17.29
C GLY A 928 18.04 8.62 -17.47
N LEU A 929 18.19 9.45 -16.44
CA LEU A 929 19.18 10.53 -16.29
C LEU A 929 19.23 11.62 -17.39
N THR A 930 18.97 12.86 -16.96
CA THR A 930 19.14 14.11 -17.73
C THR A 930 20.61 14.48 -17.89
N THR A 931 20.96 15.14 -19.00
CA THR A 931 22.31 15.64 -19.27
C THR A 931 22.62 16.92 -18.50
N SER A 932 23.57 16.84 -17.57
CA SER A 932 24.39 17.99 -17.12
C SER A 932 25.85 17.60 -16.88
N ASP A 933 26.14 16.39 -16.36
CA ASP A 933 27.46 16.06 -15.83
C ASP A 933 28.02 14.70 -16.31
N LEU A 934 28.45 14.62 -17.58
CA LEU A 934 29.40 13.59 -18.05
C LEU A 934 30.26 14.13 -19.21
N ALA A 935 31.11 15.11 -18.90
CA ALA A 935 32.34 15.36 -19.66
C ALA A 935 33.51 14.75 -18.87
N TRP A 936 33.87 13.52 -19.21
CA TRP A 936 35.09 12.85 -18.72
C TRP A 936 35.89 12.35 -19.92
N GLU A 937 37.00 13.03 -20.20
CA GLU A 937 38.24 12.35 -20.59
C GLU A 937 38.95 12.07 -19.24
N GLY A 938 39.44 10.86 -18.95
CA GLY A 938 40.60 10.27 -19.61
C GLY A 938 41.85 10.92 -19.01
N GLU A 939 42.77 10.24 -18.34
CA GLU A 939 43.03 8.80 -18.15
C GLU A 939 43.58 8.57 -16.73
N GLY A 940 43.80 7.30 -16.34
CA GLY A 940 44.50 6.96 -15.10
C GLY A 940 45.85 6.30 -15.38
N GLU A 941 46.90 6.73 -14.69
CA GLU A 941 48.09 5.93 -14.37
C GLU A 941 48.33 6.08 -12.87
N GLY A 942 48.70 5.00 -12.19
CA GLY A 942 48.95 5.01 -10.74
C GLY A 942 50.44 4.97 -10.42
N GLU A 943 50.80 5.17 -9.14
CA GLU A 943 51.76 4.31 -8.42
C GLU A 943 51.85 4.69 -6.92
N GLU A 944 52.01 3.65 -6.10
CA GLU A 944 52.62 3.55 -4.77
C GLU A 944 52.58 4.72 -3.75
N GLU A 945 51.94 4.45 -2.59
CA GLU A 945 52.24 5.13 -1.33
C GLU A 945 53.69 4.84 -0.87
N LYS A 946 54.38 5.88 -0.38
CA LYS A 946 55.44 5.76 0.62
C LYS A 946 55.27 6.81 1.69
N ASP A 947 55.36 6.37 2.94
CA ASP A 947 55.42 7.24 4.12
C ASP A 947 56.60 8.22 4.06
N GLU A 948 56.41 9.47 4.51
CA GLU A 948 57.04 9.97 5.75
C GLU A 948 56.60 11.39 6.15
N TYR A 949 57.02 11.79 7.35
CA TYR A 949 56.58 12.96 8.13
C TYR A 949 57.24 14.31 7.72
N GLN A 950 56.58 15.40 8.15
CA GLN A 950 57.14 16.71 8.58
C GLN A 950 57.60 17.81 7.57
N SER A 951 56.87 18.95 7.67
CA SER A 951 57.36 20.35 7.79
C SER A 951 58.06 21.07 6.62
N GLY A 952 57.71 22.36 6.44
CA GLY A 952 58.69 23.41 6.07
C GLY A 952 58.44 24.21 4.78
N GLU A 953 58.08 25.48 4.96
CA GLU A 953 58.53 26.69 4.22
C GLU A 953 58.92 26.63 2.71
N ASP A 954 58.10 27.33 1.92
CA ASP A 954 58.44 28.53 1.13
C ASP A 954 59.32 28.50 -0.16
N LEU A 955 59.08 29.53 -1.00
CA LEU A 955 59.84 30.05 -2.16
C LEU A 955 59.98 29.28 -3.51
N GLN A 956 59.31 29.87 -4.52
CA GLN A 956 59.78 30.20 -5.89
C GLN A 956 61.09 29.57 -6.46
N SER A 957 61.03 28.99 -7.68
CA SER A 957 61.51 29.66 -8.93
C SER A 957 61.95 28.75 -10.12
N THR A 958 61.70 29.25 -11.34
CA THR A 958 62.45 29.06 -12.61
C THR A 958 62.73 27.67 -13.25
N LEU A 959 61.99 27.41 -14.34
CA LEU A 959 62.49 27.33 -15.74
C LEU A 959 63.90 26.71 -16.03
N LYS A 960 63.95 25.56 -16.74
CA LYS A 960 64.45 25.49 -18.16
C LYS A 960 64.48 24.08 -18.79
N ALA A 961 63.71 23.97 -19.88
CA ALA A 961 63.91 23.20 -21.12
C ALA A 961 65.13 22.26 -21.34
N LYS A 962 64.85 21.12 -21.98
CA LYS A 962 65.67 20.60 -23.10
C LYS A 962 64.86 19.76 -24.11
N ARG A 963 65.01 20.09 -25.40
CA ARG A 963 64.48 19.34 -26.56
C ARG A 963 65.30 18.08 -26.84
N ALA A 964 64.65 17.02 -27.33
CA ALA A 964 65.20 16.15 -28.37
C ALA A 964 64.07 15.55 -29.22
N SER A 965 64.10 15.78 -30.54
CA SER A 965 63.06 15.33 -31.47
C SER A 965 63.27 13.91 -31.98
N LYS A 966 62.18 13.20 -32.32
CA LYS A 966 62.13 12.37 -33.53
C LYS A 966 60.75 12.46 -34.19
N LYS A 967 60.76 12.58 -35.53
CA LYS A 967 59.58 12.75 -36.39
C LYS A 967 59.08 11.40 -36.89
N LEU A 968 57.76 11.30 -37.13
CA LEU A 968 57.07 10.94 -38.39
C LEU A 968 55.56 10.98 -38.06
N LYS A 969 54.77 12.01 -38.46
CA LYS A 969 54.09 12.16 -39.77
C LYS A 969 53.35 10.88 -40.19
N ALA A 970 52.06 10.89 -40.53
CA ALA A 970 51.09 11.94 -40.90
C ALA A 970 49.67 11.31 -40.84
N GLU A 971 48.50 11.96 -40.98
CA GLU A 971 48.05 13.36 -41.08
C GLU A 971 46.53 13.31 -40.77
N GLU A 972 46.03 14.04 -39.78
CA GLU A 972 44.59 14.31 -39.62
C GLU A 972 44.34 15.81 -39.70
N THR A 973 43.29 16.19 -40.43
CA THR A 973 42.96 17.59 -40.69
C THR A 973 41.57 17.88 -40.14
N TRP A 974 41.45 18.90 -39.31
CA TRP A 974 40.18 19.32 -38.71
C TRP A 974 39.08 19.62 -39.73
N CYS A 975 37.83 19.40 -39.33
CA CYS A 975 36.79 20.42 -39.47
C CYS A 975 35.88 20.43 -38.24
N THR A 976 35.72 21.61 -37.65
CA THR A 976 34.78 21.93 -36.58
C THR A 976 33.39 22.27 -37.14
N GLY A 977 32.32 21.92 -36.42
CA GLY A 977 31.00 22.50 -36.66
C GLY A 977 29.82 21.63 -36.22
N MET A 978 28.75 22.31 -35.78
CA MET A 978 27.40 21.77 -35.49
C MET A 978 27.29 20.88 -34.23
N GLN A 979 26.20 20.88 -33.46
CA GLN A 979 25.17 21.89 -33.17
C GLN A 979 24.54 21.53 -31.80
N ASN A 980 23.75 22.41 -31.18
CA ASN A 980 22.99 22.05 -29.97
C ASN A 980 21.83 21.11 -30.33
N ASP A 981 22.07 19.80 -30.30
CA ASP A 981 20.99 18.82 -30.41
C ASP A 981 20.38 18.53 -29.04
N ALA A 982 19.09 18.86 -28.91
CA ALA A 982 18.29 18.42 -27.77
C ALA A 982 18.22 16.88 -27.74
N ALA A 983 18.15 16.30 -26.55
CA ALA A 983 18.13 14.85 -26.37
C ALA A 983 17.05 14.17 -27.23
N PRO A 984 17.35 13.03 -27.90
CA PRO A 984 16.36 12.32 -28.70
C PRO A 984 15.31 11.70 -27.79
N SER A 985 14.19 12.39 -27.62
CA SER A 985 12.97 11.89 -26.99
C SER A 985 12.10 11.16 -28.02
N CYS A 986 11.63 9.97 -27.66
CA CYS A 986 10.56 9.23 -28.35
C CYS A 986 10.82 8.86 -29.83
N GLN A 987 11.81 8.00 -30.07
CA GLN A 987 11.79 7.11 -31.24
C GLN A 987 11.10 5.76 -30.89
N PRO A 988 10.49 5.06 -31.86
CA PRO A 988 9.94 3.72 -31.64
C PRO A 988 11.09 2.73 -31.38
N LEU A 989 11.16 2.23 -30.15
CA LEU A 989 12.09 1.19 -29.72
C LEU A 989 11.50 -0.19 -30.04
N ALA A 990 12.35 -1.13 -30.45
CA ALA A 990 11.91 -2.42 -30.99
C ALA A 990 11.58 -3.44 -29.88
N ALA A 991 12.36 -3.41 -28.80
CA ALA A 991 12.14 -4.19 -27.60
C ALA A 991 12.66 -3.46 -26.34
N ALA A 992 12.07 -3.77 -25.19
CA ALA A 992 12.54 -3.34 -23.88
C ALA A 992 12.40 -4.46 -22.84
N LEU A 993 13.40 -4.67 -21.99
CA LEU A 993 13.46 -5.76 -21.01
C LEU A 993 13.71 -5.21 -19.61
N THR A 994 13.03 -5.76 -18.59
CA THR A 994 13.30 -5.48 -17.17
C THR A 994 13.55 -6.79 -16.41
N LEU A 995 14.70 -6.89 -15.73
CA LEU A 995 15.19 -8.12 -15.08
C LEU A 995 15.54 -7.87 -13.62
N SER A 996 15.44 -8.93 -12.81
CA SER A 996 16.12 -9.06 -11.52
C SER A 996 17.09 -10.24 -11.60
N LEU A 997 18.39 -9.95 -11.50
CA LEU A 997 19.47 -10.92 -11.54
C LEU A 997 20.08 -11.08 -10.14
N ARG A 998 20.36 -12.33 -9.74
CA ARG A 998 21.14 -12.68 -8.56
C ARG A 998 22.51 -13.18 -9.00
N VAL A 999 23.56 -12.72 -8.32
CA VAL A 999 24.94 -13.14 -8.53
C VAL A 999 25.53 -13.59 -7.19
N GLU A 1000 26.05 -14.81 -7.15
CA GLU A 1000 26.67 -15.37 -5.94
C GLU A 1000 28.19 -15.40 -6.08
N HIS A 1001 28.89 -14.64 -5.23
CA HIS A 1001 30.36 -14.63 -5.22
C HIS A 1001 30.91 -15.75 -4.34
N GLY A 1002 31.26 -16.88 -4.95
CA GLY A 1002 31.96 -17.96 -4.28
C GLY A 1002 33.44 -17.63 -4.04
N SER A 1003 33.85 -17.43 -2.79
CA SER A 1003 35.25 -17.23 -2.40
C SER A 1003 36.06 -18.54 -2.48
N GLN A 1004 36.55 -18.88 -3.68
CA GLN A 1004 37.51 -19.98 -3.84
C GLN A 1004 38.90 -19.61 -3.30
N SER A 1005 39.11 -19.84 -2.00
CA SER A 1005 40.44 -19.99 -1.42
C SER A 1005 40.52 -21.23 -0.54
N SER A 1006 40.84 -22.37 -1.16
CA SER A 1006 41.38 -23.53 -0.46
C SER A 1006 42.36 -24.31 -1.35
N ARG A 1007 43.52 -23.71 -1.61
CA ARG A 1007 44.73 -24.51 -1.87
C ARG A 1007 45.16 -25.13 -0.54
N PHE A 1008 44.87 -26.41 -0.31
CA PHE A 1008 45.72 -27.26 0.54
C PHE A 1008 45.47 -28.75 0.27
N GLY A 1009 46.57 -29.49 0.10
CA GLY A 1009 46.66 -30.91 0.44
C GLY A 1009 46.08 -31.92 -0.56
N SER A 1010 46.97 -32.64 -1.23
CA SER A 1010 46.70 -34.02 -1.67
C SER A 1010 46.47 -34.94 -0.46
N GLY A 1011 45.46 -35.79 -0.52
CA GLY A 1011 45.16 -36.82 0.49
C GLY A 1011 43.97 -37.67 0.09
#